data_AF-A0A5A7PN54-F1
#
_entry.id   AF-A0A5A7PN54-F1
#
_cell.length_a   1.000
_cell.length_b   1.000
_cell.length_c   1.000
_cell.angle_alpha   90.00
_cell.angle_beta   90.00
_cell.angle_gamma   90.00
#
_symmetry.space_group_name_H-M   'P 1'
#
loop_
_entity.id
_entity.type
_entity.pdbx_description
1 polymer ?
#
loop_
_entity_poly.entity_id
_entity_poly.type
_entity_poly.pdbx_seq_one_letter_code
_entity_poly.pdbx_strand_id
1 'polypeptide(L)'
;SLLYRSPVSSSQIHPAGQPHATSHHRTSAPATVARPHQPPYSSPPTQSPTQSIDTRSRLLPSPPPTHRRLDIPLPPPTLIGLNLLETNAVGCRSEMKVIEKIQEAAAANDGRVVFSFEFFPPKTEDGVDNLFERMERMVAHNPTFCDITWGAGGSTADLTLEIANRMQNMVCVETMMHLTCTNMPVENIDQALTTIKSNGIQNVLALRGDPPRGQDKFVQVEGGFACALDLVKHIRAEYGDYFGITVAGYPEAHPDVIQDGVAPPEAYQNDLAYLKRKVDAGADLIVTQLFFDTDIFLKFVNDCRQIGITCPIVPGILPIKDYQGFLRMTGLCKTKIPPEIMAALEPIKDNGEAVRAYGIHLGTEMCKKIIANGIRTLHLYTLNTEKSALAILMREVIGLNLLETNAVGCRSEMKVIDKIQEAAATNDGRVVFSFEFFPPKTEDGVDNLFERMERMVAHNPTFCDITWGAGGSTADLTLEIANRMQNMVCVETMMHLTCTNMPVEKIDHALTTIKSNGIQNVLALRGDPPHGQDKFVQVEGGFACALDLVKHIRAQYGDYFGITVAGYPEAHPDVIQDGVAPPEAYQSDLAYLKRKVDAGADLIVTQLFYDTDIFLKFVNDCRQIGITCPIIPPEIMAALEPIKDNEEAVRAYGIHLGTEMCKKIIASGIRTLHLYTLNMEKSALAILMNLGLIEESKISRSLPWRRPANVFRVKEDVRPIFWANRPKSYISRTVGWDQYPQGQSIFYRVVSAVFPGYFFDVGDFDVLISLLLLRFMRPRARDKKLREEWAVPLNNVEDIYENFMKFCLGKLKSSPWSDLDGLQPETKIINELLGSINLKGFLSINSQPAVNGAQSDSPSVGWGGPGGYVYQKAYVEFFCSLEKLNALVEKCKNFPYLTYMAVNKQGSWISNLNKTDVNAVTWGVFPAKEIIQPTVVDPESFLVWKDEAFEIWSRGWAKLYPETDPSRKLLEQVESSYYLVSLVDNDYIHGDLFAVFKDI
;
A
#
# COMPACT_ATOMS: atom_id res chain seq x y z
N SER A 1 -36.86 28.10 -11.09
CA SER A 1 -37.23 29.35 -11.81
C SER A 1 -36.25 29.51 -12.96
N LEU A 2 -36.64 29.60 -14.24
CA LEU A 2 -37.40 30.69 -14.88
C LEU A 2 -36.65 32.03 -14.78
N LEU A 3 -36.26 32.73 -15.86
CA LEU A 3 -36.55 32.57 -17.30
C LEU A 3 -35.49 33.26 -18.19
N TYR A 4 -35.05 32.58 -19.28
CA TYR A 4 -34.88 33.04 -20.69
C TYR A 4 -34.05 34.33 -21.02
N ARG A 5 -33.55 34.57 -22.26
CA ARG A 5 -33.85 33.97 -23.59
C ARG A 5 -32.66 34.07 -24.57
N SER A 6 -32.57 33.10 -25.50
CA SER A 6 -31.76 33.10 -26.74
C SER A 6 -32.45 33.94 -27.86
N PRO A 7 -32.08 33.96 -29.20
CA PRO A 7 -31.32 32.96 -30.00
C PRO A 7 -30.39 33.48 -31.17
N VAL A 8 -29.71 32.54 -31.88
CA VAL A 8 -29.51 32.41 -33.37
C VAL A 8 -29.13 33.66 -34.21
N SER A 9 -28.16 33.70 -35.14
CA SER A 9 -27.11 32.79 -35.70
C SER A 9 -26.15 33.66 -36.60
N SER A 10 -25.39 33.30 -37.66
CA SER A 10 -25.11 32.08 -38.50
C SER A 10 -23.82 32.24 -39.34
N SER A 11 -23.37 31.16 -40.00
CA SER A 11 -22.63 31.09 -41.30
C SER A 11 -21.32 31.89 -41.54
N GLN A 12 -20.20 31.15 -41.54
CA GLN A 12 -19.12 31.09 -42.56
C GLN A 12 -18.66 32.35 -43.35
N ILE A 13 -17.34 32.56 -43.47
CA ILE A 13 -16.53 32.37 -44.71
C ILE A 13 -15.01 32.69 -44.48
N HIS A 14 -14.13 31.99 -45.22
CA HIS A 14 -12.64 32.12 -45.29
C HIS A 14 -12.22 33.13 -46.41
N PRO A 15 -10.94 33.30 -46.89
CA PRO A 15 -9.66 32.64 -46.59
C PRO A 15 -8.39 33.53 -46.43
N ALA A 16 -7.29 32.87 -46.03
CA ALA A 16 -5.86 33.02 -46.40
C ALA A 16 -5.21 34.36 -46.84
N GLY A 17 -3.98 34.60 -46.32
CA GLY A 17 -3.03 35.61 -46.81
C GLY A 17 -1.57 35.33 -46.38
N GLN A 18 -0.77 34.74 -47.26
CA GLN A 18 0.68 34.47 -47.16
C GLN A 18 1.49 35.53 -47.97
N PRO A 19 2.83 35.50 -48.12
CA PRO A 19 3.93 34.98 -47.28
C PRO A 19 5.20 35.90 -47.24
N HIS A 20 6.34 35.32 -46.82
CA HIS A 20 7.73 35.62 -47.22
C HIS A 20 8.61 36.61 -46.43
N ALA A 21 9.93 36.43 -46.63
CA ALA A 21 11.04 36.95 -45.84
C ALA A 21 12.11 37.61 -46.74
N THR A 22 13.15 38.19 -46.14
CA THR A 22 14.42 38.50 -46.85
C THR A 22 15.59 38.58 -45.86
N SER A 23 16.82 38.58 -46.38
CA SER A 23 18.08 38.44 -45.64
C SER A 23 19.01 39.64 -45.85
N HIS A 24 20.12 39.72 -45.08
CA HIS A 24 21.34 40.41 -45.54
C HIS A 24 22.62 39.87 -44.88
N HIS A 25 23.71 39.85 -45.67
CA HIS A 25 25.07 39.56 -45.25
C HIS A 25 25.80 40.82 -44.71
N ARG A 26 26.90 40.60 -43.96
CA ARG A 26 28.15 41.37 -44.12
C ARG A 26 29.38 40.49 -43.85
N THR A 27 30.56 41.00 -44.19
CA THR A 27 31.78 40.21 -44.47
C THR A 27 33.04 40.83 -43.85
N SER A 28 34.05 40.01 -43.53
CA SER A 28 35.48 40.27 -43.83
C SER A 28 36.41 39.15 -43.31
N ALA A 29 37.59 39.07 -43.92
CA ALA A 29 38.76 38.23 -43.60
C ALA A 29 40.01 39.14 -43.85
N PRO A 30 41.28 38.68 -44.02
CA PRO A 30 41.88 37.34 -43.91
C PRO A 30 43.27 37.31 -43.20
N ALA A 31 43.89 36.11 -43.08
CA ALA A 31 45.36 35.89 -43.20
C ALA A 31 45.69 34.38 -43.26
N THR A 32 46.87 34.00 -43.78
CA THR A 32 47.32 32.61 -43.98
C THR A 32 48.78 32.36 -43.56
N VAL A 33 49.16 31.08 -43.42
CA VAL A 33 50.47 30.41 -43.69
C VAL A 33 50.68 29.23 -42.70
N ALA A 34 51.47 28.19 -43.06
CA ALA A 34 51.45 26.89 -42.38
C ALA A 34 52.81 26.15 -42.29
N ARG A 35 52.99 25.36 -41.20
CA ARG A 35 54.02 24.30 -40.97
C ARG A 35 55.49 24.80 -40.88
N PRO A 36 56.53 23.98 -40.51
CA PRO A 36 56.57 22.52 -40.19
C PRO A 36 57.38 22.11 -38.91
N HIS A 37 57.55 20.78 -38.72
CA HIS A 37 58.62 20.05 -37.97
C HIS A 37 58.55 19.74 -36.45
N GLN A 38 59.14 18.58 -36.12
CA GLN A 38 59.58 18.02 -34.82
C GLN A 38 61.14 18.05 -34.76
N PRO A 39 61.82 17.52 -33.72
CA PRO A 39 61.66 17.60 -32.24
C PRO A 39 62.92 18.30 -31.62
N PRO A 40 63.21 18.21 -30.29
CA PRO A 40 64.08 17.12 -29.80
C PRO A 40 63.87 16.68 -28.32
N TYR A 41 64.67 15.70 -27.86
CA TYR A 41 64.84 15.26 -26.47
C TYR A 41 65.70 16.25 -25.63
N SER A 42 65.49 16.31 -24.29
CA SER A 42 66.59 16.39 -23.29
C SER A 42 66.13 16.26 -21.82
N SER A 43 67.07 15.92 -20.95
CA SER A 43 67.04 15.88 -19.46
C SER A 43 68.49 16.14 -18.97
N PRO A 44 68.85 16.11 -17.67
CA PRO A 44 68.13 16.35 -16.41
C PRO A 44 68.73 17.62 -15.71
N PRO A 45 68.91 17.77 -14.36
CA PRO A 45 69.96 17.02 -13.62
C PRO A 45 69.77 16.80 -12.08
N THR A 46 70.13 15.58 -11.59
CA THR A 46 70.80 15.30 -10.27
C THR A 46 70.05 15.61 -8.94
N GLN A 47 70.36 15.01 -7.76
CA GLN A 47 71.47 14.15 -7.32
C GLN A 47 71.00 12.85 -6.61
N SER A 48 71.89 11.85 -6.49
CA SER A 48 71.79 10.65 -5.63
C SER A 48 72.90 10.69 -4.54
N PRO A 49 72.87 9.82 -3.49
CA PRO A 49 73.46 8.46 -3.57
C PRO A 49 72.61 7.37 -2.85
N THR A 50 72.24 6.24 -3.46
CA THR A 50 72.97 4.96 -3.62
C THR A 50 73.33 4.16 -2.34
N GLN A 51 72.63 3.03 -2.14
CA GLN A 51 73.16 1.69 -1.78
C GLN A 51 72.02 0.66 -1.98
N SER A 52 72.18 -0.58 -2.46
CA SER A 52 72.89 -1.14 -3.62
C SER A 52 72.82 -2.68 -3.56
N ILE A 53 72.25 -3.33 -4.59
CA ILE A 53 72.62 -4.70 -5.07
C ILE A 53 72.22 -5.87 -4.12
N ASP A 54 71.74 -7.06 -4.53
CA ASP A 54 71.98 -7.81 -5.77
C ASP A 54 70.73 -8.53 -6.37
N THR A 55 70.93 -9.58 -7.18
CA THR A 55 70.04 -9.95 -8.29
C THR A 55 69.83 -11.47 -8.51
N ARG A 56 68.67 -11.79 -9.12
CA ARG A 56 68.37 -12.95 -9.99
C ARG A 56 68.37 -14.40 -9.46
N SER A 57 67.24 -15.05 -9.75
CA SER A 57 67.04 -16.48 -10.09
C SER A 57 67.01 -17.54 -8.97
N ARG A 58 65.90 -18.30 -8.91
CA ARG A 58 65.79 -19.65 -9.52
C ARG A 58 64.35 -20.18 -9.48
N LEU A 59 64.12 -21.31 -10.16
CA LEU A 59 62.85 -22.05 -10.24
C LEU A 59 62.70 -23.05 -9.08
N LEU A 60 61.44 -23.29 -8.66
CA LEU A 60 60.88 -24.54 -8.08
C LEU A 60 61.57 -25.17 -6.84
N PRO A 61 60.78 -25.67 -5.85
CA PRO A 61 60.32 -27.06 -5.92
C PRO A 61 58.92 -27.35 -5.32
N SER A 62 58.48 -28.60 -5.49
CA SER A 62 57.22 -29.20 -4.97
C SER A 62 57.48 -30.06 -3.70
N PRO A 63 56.44 -30.52 -2.95
CA PRO A 63 56.57 -31.06 -1.58
C PRO A 63 56.85 -32.58 -1.52
N PRO A 64 57.25 -33.12 -0.34
CA PRO A 64 56.36 -34.04 0.43
C PRO A 64 56.63 -33.93 1.99
N PRO A 65 56.22 -34.86 2.90
CA PRO A 65 55.36 -36.06 2.79
C PRO A 65 54.21 -36.15 3.85
N THR A 66 53.50 -37.29 3.86
CA THR A 66 52.32 -37.62 4.69
C THR A 66 52.60 -38.57 5.87
N HIS A 67 51.82 -38.48 6.95
CA HIS A 67 51.64 -39.49 8.02
C HIS A 67 50.38 -39.13 8.85
N ARG A 68 49.63 -40.00 9.53
CA ARG A 68 49.20 -41.42 9.36
C ARG A 68 48.00 -41.61 10.33
N ARG A 69 47.11 -42.60 10.13
CA ARG A 69 46.05 -42.95 11.11
C ARG A 69 46.62 -43.61 12.37
N LEU A 70 45.87 -43.50 13.47
CA LEU A 70 45.86 -44.43 14.59
C LEU A 70 44.40 -44.68 15.00
N ASP A 71 43.98 -45.94 14.96
CA ASP A 71 42.61 -46.35 15.32
C ASP A 71 42.59 -46.89 16.77
N ILE A 72 41.55 -46.54 17.55
CA ILE A 72 41.27 -47.12 18.88
C ILE A 72 39.77 -47.47 18.94
N PRO A 73 39.38 -48.72 19.23
CA PRO A 73 37.98 -49.15 19.20
C PRO A 73 37.24 -48.86 20.52
N LEU A 74 35.93 -48.60 20.40
CA LEU A 74 34.96 -48.59 21.51
C LEU A 74 33.85 -49.63 21.24
N PRO A 75 33.20 -50.18 22.28
CA PRO A 75 32.38 -51.38 22.16
C PRO A 75 30.98 -51.14 21.56
N PRO A 76 30.35 -52.17 20.97
CA PRO A 76 29.01 -52.06 20.39
C PRO A 76 27.91 -51.97 21.47
N PRO A 77 26.96 -51.02 21.37
CA PRO A 77 25.76 -51.01 22.20
C PRO A 77 24.86 -52.20 21.91
N THR A 78 24.28 -52.79 22.95
CA THR A 78 23.40 -53.97 22.84
C THR A 78 22.00 -53.59 22.38
N LEU A 79 21.42 -54.39 21.48
CA LEU A 79 20.01 -54.29 21.08
C LEU A 79 19.08 -54.59 22.27
N ILE A 80 18.34 -53.56 22.73
CA ILE A 80 17.10 -53.69 23.49
C ILE A 80 16.06 -52.82 22.78
N GLY A 81 14.94 -53.42 22.38
CA GLY A 81 13.93 -52.74 21.57
C GLY A 81 13.09 -51.77 22.39
N LEU A 82 13.01 -50.52 21.92
CA LEU A 82 11.96 -49.56 22.23
C LEU A 82 11.38 -49.07 20.90
N ASN A 83 10.05 -48.94 20.83
CA ASN A 83 9.37 -48.69 19.56
C ASN A 83 9.73 -47.30 19.00
N LEU A 84 9.90 -47.26 17.67
CA LEU A 84 9.86 -46.00 16.92
C LEU A 84 8.47 -45.37 17.09
N LEU A 85 8.44 -44.18 17.68
CA LEU A 85 7.38 -43.22 17.45
C LEU A 85 7.88 -42.26 16.36
N GLU A 86 7.10 -42.13 15.29
CA GLU A 86 7.44 -41.25 14.18
C GLU A 86 7.32 -39.78 14.62
N THR A 87 8.45 -39.11 14.79
CA THR A 87 8.49 -37.66 14.95
C THR A 87 8.20 -37.02 13.59
N ASN A 88 6.91 -36.80 13.31
CA ASN A 88 6.42 -36.33 12.02
C ASN A 88 7.20 -35.12 11.50
N ALA A 89 7.66 -35.21 10.24
CA ALA A 89 8.20 -34.07 9.52
C ALA A 89 7.07 -33.06 9.24
N VAL A 90 7.33 -31.78 9.50
CA VAL A 90 6.44 -30.69 9.06
C VAL A 90 6.67 -30.46 7.57
N GLY A 91 6.06 -31.33 6.76
CA GLY A 91 5.98 -31.17 5.31
C GLY A 91 4.98 -30.07 4.92
N CYS A 92 4.76 -29.94 3.61
CA CYS A 92 3.76 -29.05 3.03
C CYS A 92 2.40 -29.21 3.75
N ARG A 93 1.82 -28.10 4.22
CA ARG A 93 0.40 -28.06 4.61
C ARG A 93 -0.42 -28.18 3.34
N SER A 94 -1.23 -29.23 3.24
CA SER A 94 -2.08 -29.47 2.08
C SER A 94 -3.13 -28.36 1.92
N GLU A 95 -3.81 -28.39 0.77
CA GLU A 95 -5.21 -27.97 0.71
C GLU A 95 -5.97 -28.52 1.93
N MET A 96 -6.72 -27.67 2.63
CA MET A 96 -7.44 -28.05 3.85
C MET A 96 -8.79 -27.34 3.92
N LYS A 97 -9.85 -28.14 4.05
CA LYS A 97 -11.24 -27.69 4.20
C LYS A 97 -11.39 -26.83 5.47
N VAL A 98 -12.44 -26.02 5.53
CA VAL A 98 -12.80 -25.22 6.72
C VAL A 98 -12.92 -26.10 7.98
N ILE A 99 -13.51 -27.29 7.84
CA ILE A 99 -13.63 -28.25 8.95
C ILE A 99 -12.27 -28.73 9.46
N GLU A 100 -11.31 -28.99 8.58
CA GLU A 100 -9.95 -29.41 8.94
C GLU A 100 -9.19 -28.28 9.63
N LYS A 101 -9.32 -27.03 9.16
CA LYS A 101 -8.76 -25.83 9.81
C LYS A 101 -9.34 -25.58 11.21
N ILE A 102 -10.64 -25.82 11.41
CA ILE A 102 -11.30 -25.77 12.72
C ILE A 102 -10.81 -26.90 13.64
N GLN A 103 -10.67 -28.12 13.12
CA GLN A 103 -10.17 -29.27 13.89
C GLN A 103 -8.70 -29.09 14.29
N GLU A 104 -7.85 -28.57 13.41
CA GLU A 104 -6.45 -28.21 13.72
C GLU A 104 -6.39 -27.17 14.85
N ALA A 105 -7.25 -26.15 14.81
CA ALA A 105 -7.34 -25.14 15.87
C ALA A 105 -7.78 -25.73 17.21
N ALA A 106 -8.73 -26.66 17.21
CA ALA A 106 -9.16 -27.36 18.42
C ALA A 106 -8.06 -28.31 18.96
N ALA A 107 -7.31 -28.97 18.07
CA ALA A 107 -6.25 -29.92 18.42
C ALA A 107 -4.96 -29.23 18.91
N ALA A 108 -4.63 -28.05 18.39
CA ALA A 108 -3.45 -27.27 18.79
C ALA A 108 -3.49 -26.87 20.28
N ASN A 109 -4.69 -26.65 20.83
CA ASN A 109 -4.93 -26.33 22.25
C ASN A 109 -4.12 -25.13 22.78
N ASP A 110 -3.71 -24.23 21.88
CA ASP A 110 -3.00 -22.97 22.15
C ASP A 110 -3.93 -21.85 22.67
N GLY A 111 -5.25 -22.08 22.61
CA GLY A 111 -6.28 -21.14 23.01
C GLY A 111 -6.73 -20.18 21.90
N ARG A 112 -6.22 -20.31 20.67
CA ARG A 112 -6.61 -19.44 19.54
C ARG A 112 -8.11 -19.46 19.30
N VAL A 113 -8.66 -18.32 18.88
CA VAL A 113 -10.06 -18.20 18.46
C VAL A 113 -10.11 -18.11 16.94
N VAL A 114 -10.82 -19.05 16.33
CA VAL A 114 -11.11 -19.07 14.90
C VAL A 114 -12.28 -18.14 14.62
N PHE A 115 -12.19 -17.32 13.57
CA PHE A 115 -13.30 -16.49 13.12
C PHE A 115 -13.44 -16.42 11.60
N SER A 116 -14.64 -16.09 11.14
CA SER A 116 -14.99 -15.93 9.72
C SER A 116 -15.98 -14.79 9.49
N PHE A 117 -16.10 -14.36 8.22
CA PHE A 117 -16.96 -13.26 7.78
C PHE A 117 -17.93 -13.70 6.66
N GLU A 118 -19.22 -13.41 6.81
CA GLU A 118 -20.19 -13.56 5.71
C GLU A 118 -20.32 -12.28 4.89
N PHE A 119 -20.35 -12.41 3.56
CA PHE A 119 -20.57 -11.35 2.59
C PHE A 119 -21.64 -11.74 1.56
N PHE A 120 -22.45 -10.78 1.09
CA PHE A 120 -23.51 -11.03 0.11
C PHE A 120 -23.24 -10.35 -1.25
N PRO A 121 -23.62 -10.96 -2.39
CA PRO A 121 -23.56 -10.34 -3.71
C PRO A 121 -24.30 -8.98 -3.78
N PRO A 122 -23.59 -7.87 -4.06
CA PRO A 122 -24.19 -6.55 -4.20
C PRO A 122 -25.09 -6.43 -5.43
N LYS A 123 -25.99 -5.44 -5.44
CA LYS A 123 -26.98 -5.24 -6.51
C LYS A 123 -26.52 -4.34 -7.66
N THR A 124 -25.30 -3.80 -7.58
CA THR A 124 -24.74 -2.81 -8.50
C THR A 124 -23.24 -3.03 -8.63
N GLU A 125 -22.68 -2.71 -9.79
CA GLU A 125 -21.23 -2.82 -10.08
C GLU A 125 -20.39 -2.02 -9.08
N ASP A 126 -20.76 -0.76 -8.81
CA ASP A 126 -20.15 0.05 -7.74
C ASP A 126 -20.15 -0.67 -6.38
N GLY A 127 -21.22 -1.42 -6.09
CA GLY A 127 -21.36 -2.17 -4.84
C GLY A 127 -20.44 -3.39 -4.79
N VAL A 128 -20.21 -4.05 -5.93
CA VAL A 128 -19.27 -5.18 -6.09
C VAL A 128 -17.85 -4.71 -5.87
N ASP A 129 -17.45 -3.58 -6.46
CA ASP A 129 -16.13 -3.00 -6.23
C ASP A 129 -15.92 -2.56 -4.77
N ASN A 130 -16.90 -1.86 -4.18
CA ASN A 130 -16.89 -1.51 -2.75
C ASN A 130 -16.85 -2.73 -1.82
N LEU A 131 -17.31 -3.89 -2.28
CA LEU A 131 -17.24 -5.15 -1.52
C LEU A 131 -15.83 -5.74 -1.59
N PHE A 132 -15.21 -5.81 -2.77
CA PHE A 132 -13.86 -6.36 -2.90
C PHE A 132 -12.81 -5.57 -2.10
N GLU A 133 -12.84 -4.23 -2.16
CA GLU A 133 -11.96 -3.40 -1.31
C GLU A 133 -12.18 -3.64 0.20
N ARG A 134 -13.42 -3.95 0.60
CA ARG A 134 -13.76 -4.24 1.99
C ARG A 134 -13.33 -5.64 2.40
N MET A 135 -13.46 -6.62 1.52
CA MET A 135 -12.96 -7.98 1.72
C MET A 135 -11.46 -7.93 2.00
N GLU A 136 -10.68 -7.26 1.15
CA GLU A 136 -9.22 -7.13 1.29
C GLU A 136 -8.83 -6.51 2.65
N ARG A 137 -9.49 -5.44 3.10
CA ARG A 137 -9.25 -4.84 4.44
C ARG A 137 -9.67 -5.74 5.61
N MET A 138 -10.78 -6.46 5.49
CA MET A 138 -11.24 -7.37 6.55
C MET A 138 -10.40 -8.66 6.61
N VAL A 139 -9.90 -9.13 5.46
CA VAL A 139 -9.00 -10.27 5.32
C VAL A 139 -7.62 -10.00 5.91
N ALA A 140 -7.13 -8.76 5.90
CA ALA A 140 -5.87 -8.38 6.55
C ALA A 140 -5.81 -8.69 8.07
N HIS A 141 -6.93 -9.04 8.70
CA HIS A 141 -7.00 -9.52 10.09
C HIS A 141 -6.82 -11.05 10.24
N ASN A 142 -6.61 -11.79 9.14
CA ASN A 142 -6.47 -13.25 9.07
C ASN A 142 -7.72 -14.06 9.56
N PRO A 143 -8.91 -13.84 8.98
CA PRO A 143 -10.03 -14.77 9.16
C PRO A 143 -9.65 -16.16 8.65
N THR A 144 -10.15 -17.20 9.31
CA THR A 144 -9.86 -18.60 8.93
C THR A 144 -10.60 -19.02 7.66
N PHE A 145 -11.76 -18.41 7.40
CA PHE A 145 -12.55 -18.58 6.19
C PHE A 145 -13.50 -17.38 5.97
N CYS A 146 -14.05 -17.26 4.76
CA CYS A 146 -15.07 -16.27 4.40
C CYS A 146 -16.22 -16.94 3.64
N ASP A 147 -17.45 -16.50 3.90
CA ASP A 147 -18.67 -17.09 3.37
C ASP A 147 -19.32 -16.15 2.35
N ILE A 148 -19.72 -16.65 1.18
CA ILE A 148 -20.39 -15.86 0.13
C ILE A 148 -21.84 -16.34 -0.04
N THR A 149 -22.81 -15.46 0.24
CA THR A 149 -24.23 -15.84 0.23
C THR A 149 -24.80 -16.05 -1.17
N TRP A 150 -25.72 -17.00 -1.31
CA TRP A 150 -26.39 -17.31 -2.57
C TRP A 150 -27.83 -16.76 -2.56
N GLY A 151 -28.13 -15.87 -3.51
CA GLY A 151 -29.46 -15.26 -3.65
C GLY A 151 -30.55 -16.26 -4.00
N ALA A 152 -31.73 -16.08 -3.40
CA ALA A 152 -32.87 -17.01 -3.51
C ALA A 152 -33.18 -17.41 -4.97
N GLY A 153 -33.33 -18.71 -5.21
CA GLY A 153 -33.60 -19.30 -6.52
C GLY A 153 -32.47 -19.13 -7.55
N GLY A 154 -31.23 -18.87 -7.12
CA GLY A 154 -30.11 -18.63 -8.04
C GLY A 154 -30.09 -17.23 -8.65
N SER A 155 -30.88 -16.28 -8.13
CA SER A 155 -30.97 -14.90 -8.66
C SER A 155 -29.68 -14.07 -8.62
N THR A 156 -28.60 -14.61 -8.06
CA THR A 156 -27.25 -14.02 -8.06
C THR A 156 -26.16 -15.05 -8.38
N ALA A 157 -26.52 -16.20 -8.98
CA ALA A 157 -25.64 -17.36 -9.14
C ALA A 157 -24.26 -17.00 -9.73
N ASP A 158 -24.25 -16.35 -10.91
CA ASP A 158 -23.02 -15.98 -11.62
C ASP A 158 -22.11 -15.07 -10.78
N LEU A 159 -22.69 -14.04 -10.15
CA LEU A 159 -21.97 -13.11 -9.28
C LEU A 159 -21.52 -13.77 -7.96
N THR A 160 -22.25 -14.78 -7.48
CA THR A 160 -21.85 -15.58 -6.30
C THR A 160 -20.64 -16.43 -6.63
N LEU A 161 -20.63 -17.07 -7.81
CA LEU A 161 -19.51 -17.84 -8.35
C LEU A 161 -18.28 -16.94 -8.62
N GLU A 162 -18.49 -15.74 -9.18
CA GLU A 162 -17.42 -14.76 -9.41
C GLU A 162 -16.78 -14.32 -8.08
N ILE A 163 -17.59 -13.87 -7.11
CA ILE A 163 -17.10 -13.39 -5.81
C ILE A 163 -16.43 -14.52 -5.03
N ALA A 164 -16.97 -15.74 -5.07
CA ALA A 164 -16.36 -16.90 -4.40
C ALA A 164 -15.03 -17.31 -5.05
N ASN A 165 -14.95 -17.35 -6.39
CA ASN A 165 -13.70 -17.58 -7.11
C ASN A 165 -12.66 -16.52 -6.78
N ARG A 166 -13.06 -15.24 -6.71
CA ARG A 166 -12.19 -14.13 -6.34
C ARG A 166 -11.71 -14.21 -4.89
N MET A 167 -12.55 -14.61 -3.94
CA MET A 167 -12.16 -14.81 -2.55
C MET A 167 -11.11 -15.94 -2.41
N GLN A 168 -11.35 -17.08 -3.05
CA GLN A 168 -10.45 -18.26 -2.97
C GLN A 168 -9.12 -18.01 -3.67
N ASN A 169 -9.15 -17.61 -4.95
CA ASN A 169 -7.99 -17.69 -5.84
C ASN A 169 -7.26 -16.37 -6.04
N MET A 170 -7.83 -15.26 -5.55
CA MET A 170 -7.23 -13.93 -5.71
C MET A 170 -7.00 -13.25 -4.36
N VAL A 171 -7.98 -13.31 -3.43
CA VAL A 171 -7.83 -12.79 -2.05
C VAL A 171 -7.18 -13.84 -1.11
N CYS A 172 -7.09 -15.10 -1.56
CA CYS A 172 -6.46 -16.23 -0.87
C CYS A 172 -6.96 -16.48 0.57
N VAL A 173 -8.28 -16.42 0.76
CA VAL A 173 -8.94 -16.92 1.97
C VAL A 173 -9.84 -18.09 1.63
N GLU A 174 -9.85 -19.07 2.53
CA GLU A 174 -10.69 -20.26 2.40
C GLU A 174 -12.16 -19.87 2.25
N THR A 175 -12.76 -20.23 1.13
CA THR A 175 -14.07 -19.75 0.73
C THR A 175 -15.13 -20.81 0.96
N MET A 176 -16.23 -20.41 1.60
CA MET A 176 -17.44 -21.21 1.69
C MET A 176 -18.53 -20.58 0.84
N MET A 177 -18.86 -21.24 -0.28
CA MET A 177 -19.97 -20.77 -1.11
C MET A 177 -21.30 -21.30 -0.53
N HIS A 178 -22.28 -20.43 -0.34
CA HIS A 178 -23.64 -20.89 -0.06
C HIS A 178 -24.24 -21.53 -1.32
N LEU A 179 -25.11 -22.52 -1.15
CA LEU A 179 -25.85 -23.12 -2.27
C LEU A 179 -27.26 -23.50 -1.82
N THR A 180 -28.27 -22.85 -2.39
CA THR A 180 -29.68 -23.14 -2.10
C THR A 180 -30.24 -24.18 -3.06
N CYS A 181 -30.88 -25.23 -2.55
CA CYS A 181 -31.37 -26.33 -3.37
C CYS A 181 -32.76 -26.12 -3.99
N THR A 182 -33.49 -25.07 -3.63
CA THR A 182 -34.89 -24.86 -4.05
C THR A 182 -35.07 -23.81 -5.14
N ASN A 183 -36.18 -23.94 -5.88
CA ASN A 183 -36.60 -23.05 -6.97
C ASN A 183 -35.68 -23.04 -8.21
N MET A 184 -34.83 -24.07 -8.38
CA MET A 184 -33.96 -24.26 -9.54
C MET A 184 -33.86 -25.75 -9.94
N PRO A 185 -33.58 -26.07 -11.22
CA PRO A 185 -33.30 -27.44 -11.66
C PRO A 185 -32.01 -27.99 -11.05
N VAL A 186 -31.86 -29.32 -11.02
CA VAL A 186 -30.67 -30.00 -10.46
C VAL A 186 -29.44 -29.71 -11.30
N GLU A 187 -29.60 -29.57 -12.61
CA GLU A 187 -28.56 -29.25 -13.58
C GLU A 187 -27.85 -27.92 -13.27
N ASN A 188 -28.57 -26.93 -12.72
CA ASN A 188 -27.98 -25.66 -12.29
C ASN A 188 -27.15 -25.82 -11.00
N ILE A 189 -27.51 -26.78 -10.14
CA ILE A 189 -26.79 -27.11 -8.91
C ILE A 189 -25.52 -27.90 -9.28
N ASP A 190 -25.62 -28.85 -10.20
CA ASP A 190 -24.46 -29.59 -10.73
C ASP A 190 -23.48 -28.68 -11.48
N GLN A 191 -23.98 -27.72 -12.26
CA GLN A 191 -23.14 -26.71 -12.89
C GLN A 191 -22.42 -25.84 -11.85
N ALA A 192 -23.10 -25.40 -10.79
CA ALA A 192 -22.49 -24.62 -9.71
C ALA A 192 -21.40 -25.44 -8.98
N LEU A 193 -21.71 -26.69 -8.59
CA LEU A 193 -20.77 -27.62 -7.93
C LEU A 193 -19.56 -27.95 -8.82
N THR A 194 -19.78 -28.14 -10.12
CA THR A 194 -18.70 -28.36 -11.10
C THR A 194 -17.80 -27.14 -11.21
N THR A 195 -18.37 -25.94 -11.33
CA THR A 195 -17.63 -24.67 -11.45
C THR A 195 -16.80 -24.38 -10.19
N ILE A 196 -17.37 -24.52 -8.98
CA ILE A 196 -16.57 -24.26 -7.77
C ILE A 196 -15.44 -25.29 -7.58
N LYS A 197 -15.66 -26.55 -8.00
CA LYS A 197 -14.64 -27.61 -8.00
C LYS A 197 -13.53 -27.36 -9.02
N SER A 198 -13.84 -26.88 -10.23
CA SER A 198 -12.79 -26.48 -11.19
C SER A 198 -12.01 -25.25 -10.71
N ASN A 199 -12.61 -24.45 -9.83
CA ASN A 199 -12.00 -23.27 -9.21
C ASN A 199 -11.34 -23.59 -7.85
N GLY A 200 -11.12 -24.86 -7.49
CA GLY A 200 -10.40 -25.25 -6.26
C GLY A 200 -11.11 -24.93 -4.93
N ILE A 201 -12.37 -24.48 -4.96
CA ILE A 201 -13.16 -24.20 -3.76
C ILE A 201 -13.65 -25.52 -3.18
N GLN A 202 -13.30 -25.80 -1.92
CA GLN A 202 -13.62 -27.07 -1.27
C GLN A 202 -14.78 -27.01 -0.26
N ASN A 203 -15.47 -25.87 -0.08
CA ASN A 203 -16.47 -25.73 1.01
C ASN A 203 -17.81 -25.18 0.53
N VAL A 204 -18.90 -25.84 0.94
CA VAL A 204 -20.28 -25.50 0.56
C VAL A 204 -21.18 -25.41 1.79
N LEU A 205 -21.88 -24.29 1.98
CA LEU A 205 -23.00 -24.20 2.92
C LEU A 205 -24.28 -24.67 2.21
N ALA A 206 -24.69 -25.91 2.48
CA ALA A 206 -25.85 -26.54 1.86
C ALA A 206 -27.16 -26.04 2.52
N LEU A 207 -27.94 -25.28 1.76
CA LEU A 207 -29.16 -24.60 2.21
C LEU A 207 -30.40 -25.09 1.46
N ARG A 208 -31.58 -24.92 2.09
CA ARG A 208 -32.87 -25.02 1.38
C ARG A 208 -32.97 -23.83 0.42
N GLY A 209 -32.86 -22.62 0.97
CA GLY A 209 -33.32 -21.39 0.33
C GLY A 209 -34.74 -21.03 0.76
N ASP A 210 -35.07 -19.76 0.55
CA ASP A 210 -36.39 -19.19 0.85
C ASP A 210 -37.32 -19.23 -0.38
N PRO A 211 -38.65 -19.09 -0.18
CA PRO A 211 -39.59 -18.92 -1.28
C PRO A 211 -39.25 -17.71 -2.18
N PRO A 212 -39.60 -17.73 -3.48
CA PRO A 212 -39.45 -16.57 -4.35
C PRO A 212 -40.24 -15.36 -3.84
N ARG A 213 -39.75 -14.14 -4.10
CA ARG A 213 -40.44 -12.90 -3.66
C ARG A 213 -41.88 -12.86 -4.17
N GLY A 214 -42.83 -12.77 -3.24
CA GLY A 214 -44.26 -12.78 -3.53
C GLY A 214 -44.94 -14.15 -3.43
N GLN A 215 -44.24 -15.18 -2.94
CA GLN A 215 -44.83 -16.48 -2.61
C GLN A 215 -44.63 -16.78 -1.11
N ASP A 216 -45.71 -17.06 -0.38
CA ASP A 216 -45.66 -17.35 1.07
C ASP A 216 -45.21 -18.79 1.39
N LYS A 217 -45.00 -19.63 0.36
CA LYS A 217 -44.66 -21.05 0.48
C LYS A 217 -43.70 -21.48 -0.61
N PHE A 218 -42.78 -22.38 -0.25
CA PHE A 218 -41.96 -23.10 -1.22
C PHE A 218 -42.83 -24.03 -2.09
N VAL A 219 -42.52 -24.07 -3.38
CA VAL A 219 -43.08 -25.04 -4.35
C VAL A 219 -41.90 -25.76 -4.99
N GLN A 220 -41.88 -27.09 -4.91
CA GLN A 220 -40.83 -27.91 -5.52
C GLN A 220 -40.96 -27.86 -7.05
N VAL A 221 -39.85 -27.57 -7.74
CA VAL A 221 -39.74 -27.69 -9.19
C VAL A 221 -39.78 -29.17 -9.56
N GLU A 222 -40.45 -29.54 -10.65
CA GLU A 222 -40.50 -30.92 -11.12
C GLU A 222 -39.07 -31.45 -11.37
N GLY A 223 -38.69 -32.54 -10.69
CA GLY A 223 -37.32 -33.08 -10.68
C GLY A 223 -36.32 -32.40 -9.72
N GLY A 224 -36.60 -31.20 -9.22
CA GLY A 224 -35.73 -30.46 -8.30
C GLY A 224 -35.78 -30.95 -6.83
N PHE A 225 -34.83 -30.51 -6.01
CA PHE A 225 -34.75 -30.91 -4.60
C PHE A 225 -35.84 -30.26 -3.72
N ALA A 226 -36.27 -30.98 -2.67
CA ALA A 226 -37.28 -30.51 -1.74
C ALA A 226 -36.67 -29.81 -0.51
N CYS A 227 -35.49 -30.24 -0.06
CA CYS A 227 -34.87 -29.75 1.17
C CYS A 227 -33.34 -29.87 1.19
N ALA A 228 -32.70 -29.13 2.09
CA ALA A 228 -31.23 -29.12 2.24
C ALA A 228 -30.62 -30.52 2.46
N LEU A 229 -31.36 -31.44 3.09
CA LEU A 229 -30.95 -32.84 3.26
C LEU A 229 -30.73 -33.57 1.93
N ASP A 230 -31.48 -33.21 0.89
CA ASP A 230 -31.35 -33.82 -0.44
C ASP A 230 -30.05 -33.32 -1.10
N LEU A 231 -29.74 -32.02 -0.97
CA LEU A 231 -28.48 -31.44 -1.45
C LEU A 231 -27.24 -32.01 -0.74
N VAL A 232 -27.28 -32.21 0.59
CA VAL A 232 -26.18 -32.85 1.33
C VAL A 232 -25.90 -34.26 0.78
N LYS A 233 -26.95 -35.06 0.57
CA LYS A 233 -26.84 -36.41 -0.02
C LYS A 233 -26.30 -36.37 -1.45
N HIS A 234 -26.77 -35.42 -2.26
CA HIS A 234 -26.36 -35.26 -3.66
C HIS A 234 -24.87 -34.95 -3.77
N ILE A 235 -24.40 -33.96 -3.01
CA ILE A 235 -22.97 -33.61 -2.95
C ILE A 235 -22.14 -34.81 -2.49
N ARG A 236 -22.58 -35.55 -1.46
CA ARG A 236 -21.89 -36.75 -0.98
C ARG A 236 -21.92 -37.92 -1.96
N ALA A 237 -22.95 -38.06 -2.79
CA ALA A 237 -23.06 -39.11 -3.80
C ALA A 237 -22.15 -38.85 -5.00
N GLU A 238 -22.21 -37.65 -5.58
CA GLU A 238 -21.51 -37.32 -6.82
C GLU A 238 -20.05 -36.88 -6.59
N TYR A 239 -19.75 -36.25 -5.45
CA TYR A 239 -18.43 -35.67 -5.16
C TYR A 239 -17.70 -36.33 -3.98
N GLY A 240 -18.33 -37.28 -3.29
CA GLY A 240 -17.73 -38.00 -2.16
C GLY A 240 -17.30 -37.05 -1.03
N ASP A 241 -16.03 -37.17 -0.62
CA ASP A 241 -15.38 -36.28 0.36
C ASP A 241 -14.47 -35.21 -0.28
N TYR A 242 -14.78 -34.77 -1.51
CA TYR A 242 -14.11 -33.60 -2.08
C TYR A 242 -14.52 -32.31 -1.34
N PHE A 243 -15.83 -32.14 -1.08
CA PHE A 243 -16.35 -30.95 -0.41
C PHE A 243 -16.46 -31.12 1.11
N GLY A 244 -16.04 -30.11 1.86
CA GLY A 244 -16.53 -29.84 3.21
C GLY A 244 -17.96 -29.28 3.12
N ILE A 245 -18.91 -29.93 3.80
CA ILE A 245 -20.33 -29.57 3.76
C ILE A 245 -20.75 -28.97 5.10
N THR A 246 -21.08 -27.68 5.10
CA THR A 246 -21.69 -26.99 6.23
C THR A 246 -23.20 -26.98 6.08
N VAL A 247 -23.96 -26.97 7.18
CA VAL A 247 -25.42 -26.79 7.17
C VAL A 247 -25.89 -25.78 8.21
N ALA A 248 -26.95 -25.03 7.90
CA ALA A 248 -27.56 -24.10 8.85
C ALA A 248 -28.21 -24.82 10.05
N GLY A 249 -27.99 -24.32 11.27
CA GLY A 249 -28.71 -24.69 12.49
C GLY A 249 -29.51 -23.51 13.05
N TYR A 250 -30.57 -23.77 13.82
CA TYR A 250 -31.47 -22.73 14.32
C TYR A 250 -31.64 -22.85 15.84
N PRO A 251 -30.99 -21.98 16.65
CA PRO A 251 -31.06 -22.05 18.12
C PRO A 251 -32.47 -21.88 18.70
N GLU A 252 -33.38 -21.27 17.94
CA GLU A 252 -34.77 -20.97 18.29
C GLU A 252 -35.79 -21.79 17.47
N ALA A 253 -35.32 -22.81 16.73
CA ALA A 253 -35.97 -23.47 15.59
C ALA A 253 -36.10 -22.61 14.32
N HIS A 254 -36.34 -23.27 13.19
CA HIS A 254 -36.52 -22.65 11.88
C HIS A 254 -37.65 -21.58 11.88
N PRO A 255 -37.47 -20.40 11.24
CA PRO A 255 -38.47 -19.31 11.26
C PRO A 255 -39.89 -19.73 10.84
N ASP A 256 -40.02 -20.62 9.85
CA ASP A 256 -41.30 -21.21 9.42
C ASP A 256 -42.19 -21.74 10.58
N VAL A 257 -41.60 -22.21 11.70
CA VAL A 257 -42.34 -22.78 12.85
C VAL A 257 -42.43 -21.86 14.08
N ILE A 258 -41.77 -20.70 14.08
CA ILE A 258 -41.87 -19.72 15.17
C ILE A 258 -43.19 -18.93 15.06
N GLN A 259 -43.93 -18.83 16.17
CA GLN A 259 -45.14 -18.03 16.32
C GLN A 259 -45.00 -17.15 17.57
N ASP A 260 -45.38 -15.87 17.49
CA ASP A 260 -45.30 -14.89 18.60
C ASP A 260 -43.94 -14.85 19.34
N GLY A 261 -42.84 -15.12 18.61
CA GLY A 261 -41.46 -15.10 19.13
C GLY A 261 -40.99 -16.39 19.83
N VAL A 262 -41.76 -17.48 19.78
CA VAL A 262 -41.39 -18.79 20.36
C VAL A 262 -41.78 -19.94 19.42
N ALA A 263 -40.95 -20.97 19.30
CA ALA A 263 -41.33 -22.22 18.64
C ALA A 263 -42.02 -23.18 19.64
N PRO A 264 -43.11 -23.88 19.25
CA PRO A 264 -43.66 -24.97 20.06
C PRO A 264 -42.59 -26.04 20.38
N PRO A 265 -42.55 -26.61 21.60
CA PRO A 265 -41.48 -27.55 21.98
C PRO A 265 -41.34 -28.75 21.03
N GLU A 266 -42.44 -29.28 20.52
CA GLU A 266 -42.46 -30.34 19.50
C GLU A 266 -41.83 -29.88 18.17
N ALA A 267 -42.10 -28.65 17.73
CA ALA A 267 -41.53 -28.09 16.51
C ALA A 267 -40.01 -27.88 16.62
N TYR A 268 -39.53 -27.43 17.80
CA TYR A 268 -38.11 -27.35 18.10
C TYR A 268 -37.42 -28.71 18.07
N GLN A 269 -38.02 -29.74 18.70
CA GLN A 269 -37.49 -31.11 18.66
C GLN A 269 -37.49 -31.71 17.25
N ASN A 270 -38.52 -31.42 16.43
CA ASN A 270 -38.57 -31.85 15.05
C ASN A 270 -37.50 -31.19 14.17
N ASP A 271 -37.22 -29.89 14.36
CA ASP A 271 -36.15 -29.19 13.64
C ASP A 271 -34.75 -29.66 14.09
N LEU A 272 -34.56 -29.93 15.39
CA LEU A 272 -33.33 -30.52 15.93
C LEU A 272 -33.09 -31.94 15.37
N ALA A 273 -34.14 -32.76 15.27
CA ALA A 273 -34.08 -34.08 14.64
C ALA A 273 -33.83 -34.01 13.12
N TYR A 274 -34.34 -32.98 12.44
CA TYR A 274 -34.03 -32.72 11.03
C TYR A 274 -32.59 -32.23 10.83
N LEU A 275 -32.07 -31.38 11.73
CA LEU A 275 -30.66 -31.00 11.76
C LEU A 275 -29.75 -32.22 11.92
N LYS A 276 -30.06 -33.13 12.86
CA LYS A 276 -29.34 -34.40 12.99
C LYS A 276 -29.38 -35.22 11.70
N ARG A 277 -30.54 -35.33 11.03
CA ARG A 277 -30.63 -36.02 9.73
C ARG A 277 -29.72 -35.42 8.65
N LYS A 278 -29.44 -34.11 8.66
CA LYS A 278 -28.46 -33.47 7.76
C LYS A 278 -27.03 -33.84 8.12
N VAL A 279 -26.68 -33.85 9.41
CA VAL A 279 -25.36 -34.30 9.90
C VAL A 279 -25.13 -35.78 9.59
N ASP A 280 -26.09 -36.64 9.89
CA ASP A 280 -26.06 -38.09 9.64
C ASP A 280 -26.00 -38.44 8.14
N ALA A 281 -26.35 -37.49 7.25
CA ALA A 281 -26.20 -37.62 5.80
C ALA A 281 -24.82 -37.17 5.28
N GLY A 282 -23.92 -36.70 6.15
CA GLY A 282 -22.56 -36.30 5.82
C GLY A 282 -22.31 -34.78 5.81
N ALA A 283 -22.96 -34.01 6.68
CA ALA A 283 -22.57 -32.61 6.91
C ALA A 283 -21.58 -32.50 8.08
N ASP A 284 -20.45 -31.82 7.83
CA ASP A 284 -19.25 -31.85 8.68
C ASP A 284 -19.19 -30.67 9.66
N LEU A 285 -19.98 -29.62 9.41
CA LEU A 285 -19.97 -28.36 10.15
C LEU A 285 -21.39 -27.78 10.26
N ILE A 286 -21.69 -27.11 11.37
CA ILE A 286 -22.92 -26.32 11.54
C ILE A 286 -22.57 -24.86 11.75
N VAL A 287 -23.21 -23.95 11.00
CA VAL A 287 -23.26 -22.51 11.29
C VAL A 287 -24.67 -22.18 11.77
N THR A 288 -24.81 -21.46 12.88
CA THR A 288 -26.15 -21.13 13.41
C THR A 288 -26.69 -19.83 12.85
N GLN A 289 -28.00 -19.77 12.60
CA GLN A 289 -28.74 -18.53 12.46
C GLN A 289 -28.46 -17.60 13.66
N LEU A 290 -28.55 -16.29 13.41
CA LEU A 290 -28.34 -15.24 14.39
C LEU A 290 -29.31 -15.32 15.58
N PHE A 291 -28.78 -15.06 16.76
CA PHE A 291 -29.47 -15.02 18.05
C PHE A 291 -28.98 -13.81 18.86
N PHE A 292 -29.80 -13.32 19.80
CA PHE A 292 -29.40 -12.26 20.74
C PHE A 292 -29.43 -12.71 22.21
N ASP A 293 -29.78 -13.97 22.45
CA ASP A 293 -29.79 -14.63 23.76
C ASP A 293 -28.73 -15.75 23.76
N THR A 294 -27.60 -15.53 24.43
CA THR A 294 -26.50 -16.50 24.44
C THR A 294 -26.85 -17.79 25.17
N ASP A 295 -27.78 -17.76 26.13
CA ASP A 295 -28.15 -18.97 26.88
C ASP A 295 -29.06 -19.88 26.04
N ILE A 296 -29.85 -19.33 25.12
CA ILE A 296 -30.53 -20.09 24.07
C ILE A 296 -29.53 -20.80 23.15
N PHE A 297 -28.45 -20.13 22.72
CA PHE A 297 -27.41 -20.77 21.90
C PHE A 297 -26.68 -21.88 22.67
N LEU A 298 -26.28 -21.64 23.92
CA LEU A 298 -25.63 -22.66 24.76
C LEU A 298 -26.56 -23.85 25.05
N LYS A 299 -27.86 -23.62 25.24
CA LYS A 299 -28.87 -24.68 25.31
C LYS A 299 -28.93 -25.48 24.00
N PHE A 300 -29.02 -24.82 22.86
CA PHE A 300 -29.05 -25.49 21.55
C PHE A 300 -27.81 -26.36 21.31
N VAL A 301 -26.62 -25.90 21.66
CA VAL A 301 -25.39 -26.71 21.60
C VAL A 301 -25.51 -27.95 22.50
N ASN A 302 -25.98 -27.82 23.73
CA ASN A 302 -26.19 -28.95 24.65
C ASN A 302 -27.22 -29.95 24.12
N ASP A 303 -28.34 -29.49 23.57
CA ASP A 303 -29.38 -30.35 23.00
C ASP A 303 -28.87 -31.09 21.75
N CYS A 304 -28.08 -30.43 20.89
CA CYS A 304 -27.37 -31.08 19.79
C CYS A 304 -26.45 -32.20 20.28
N ARG A 305 -25.68 -31.99 21.37
CA ARG A 305 -24.81 -33.03 21.94
C ARG A 305 -25.60 -34.18 22.53
N GLN A 306 -26.73 -33.92 23.19
CA GLN A 306 -27.60 -34.97 23.76
C GLN A 306 -28.14 -35.94 22.70
N ILE A 307 -28.46 -35.46 21.49
CA ILE A 307 -28.90 -36.33 20.38
C ILE A 307 -27.75 -36.91 19.54
N GLY A 308 -26.50 -36.69 19.94
CA GLY A 308 -25.33 -37.27 19.29
C GLY A 308 -24.84 -36.53 18.04
N ILE A 309 -25.14 -35.23 17.88
CA ILE A 309 -24.42 -34.39 16.92
C ILE A 309 -23.05 -34.05 17.50
N THR A 310 -21.97 -34.46 16.83
CA THR A 310 -20.58 -34.29 17.31
C THR A 310 -19.77 -33.24 16.56
N CYS A 311 -20.17 -32.85 15.35
CA CYS A 311 -19.48 -31.84 14.55
C CYS A 311 -19.42 -30.45 15.21
N PRO A 312 -18.49 -29.56 14.83
CA PRO A 312 -18.42 -28.22 15.41
C PRO A 312 -19.68 -27.40 15.08
N ILE A 313 -20.09 -26.56 16.04
CA ILE A 313 -21.24 -25.66 15.91
C ILE A 313 -20.69 -24.25 16.06
N VAL A 314 -20.73 -23.48 14.99
CA VAL A 314 -20.21 -22.11 14.91
C VAL A 314 -21.37 -21.13 15.12
N PRO A 315 -21.31 -20.26 16.14
CA PRO A 315 -22.32 -19.23 16.35
C PRO A 315 -22.23 -18.15 15.27
N GLY A 316 -23.34 -17.93 14.57
CA GLY A 316 -23.53 -16.76 13.72
C GLY A 316 -23.92 -15.54 14.55
N ILE A 317 -23.12 -14.47 14.47
CA ILE A 317 -23.24 -13.24 15.26
C ILE A 317 -23.54 -12.07 14.32
N LEU A 318 -24.66 -11.38 14.54
CA LEU A 318 -25.03 -10.17 13.79
C LEU A 318 -24.70 -8.89 14.58
N PRO A 319 -23.74 -8.06 14.12
CA PRO A 319 -23.47 -6.77 14.72
C PRO A 319 -24.64 -5.79 14.52
N ILE A 320 -25.21 -5.25 15.60
CA ILE A 320 -26.21 -4.17 15.49
C ILE A 320 -25.51 -2.90 15.02
N LYS A 321 -25.84 -2.43 13.81
CA LYS A 321 -25.20 -1.26 13.18
C LYS A 321 -26.12 -0.06 12.96
N ASP A 322 -27.43 -0.29 12.94
CA ASP A 322 -28.50 0.71 12.87
C ASP A 322 -29.84 0.07 13.30
N TYR A 323 -30.73 0.85 13.92
CA TYR A 323 -31.93 0.34 14.60
C TYR A 323 -32.97 -0.25 13.63
N GLN A 324 -33.20 0.41 12.49
CA GLN A 324 -34.21 -0.01 11.50
C GLN A 324 -33.75 -1.27 10.74
N GLY A 325 -32.47 -1.37 10.41
CA GLY A 325 -31.86 -2.55 9.83
C GLY A 325 -31.86 -3.75 10.79
N PHE A 326 -31.65 -3.51 12.08
CA PHE A 326 -31.78 -4.51 13.14
C PHE A 326 -33.21 -5.05 13.24
N LEU A 327 -34.21 -4.20 13.47
CA LEU A 327 -35.63 -4.62 13.55
C LEU A 327 -36.10 -5.36 12.29
N ARG A 328 -35.67 -4.91 11.11
CA ARG A 328 -35.99 -5.58 9.85
C ARG A 328 -35.38 -6.98 9.78
N MET A 329 -34.14 -7.17 10.26
CA MET A 329 -33.47 -8.48 10.18
C MET A 329 -34.02 -9.46 11.21
N THR A 330 -34.16 -9.05 12.47
CA THR A 330 -34.78 -9.88 13.53
C THR A 330 -36.23 -10.21 13.20
N GLY A 331 -36.99 -9.28 12.61
CA GLY A 331 -38.35 -9.52 12.13
C GLY A 331 -38.43 -10.54 10.98
N LEU A 332 -37.47 -10.53 10.04
CA LEU A 332 -37.40 -11.53 8.96
C LEU A 332 -37.00 -12.92 9.49
N CYS A 333 -36.02 -12.99 10.39
CA CYS A 333 -35.57 -14.23 11.02
C CYS A 333 -36.50 -14.73 12.14
N LYS A 334 -37.47 -13.92 12.58
CA LYS A 334 -38.29 -14.11 13.79
C LYS A 334 -37.48 -14.33 15.09
N THR A 335 -36.24 -13.87 15.13
CA THR A 335 -35.32 -13.99 16.28
C THR A 335 -35.89 -13.27 17.51
N LYS A 336 -35.96 -13.96 18.65
CA LYS A 336 -36.30 -13.38 19.95
C LYS A 336 -35.28 -12.30 20.33
N ILE A 337 -35.78 -11.10 20.59
CA ILE A 337 -34.99 -10.00 21.15
C ILE A 337 -35.23 -9.97 22.67
N PRO A 338 -34.21 -10.16 23.52
CA PRO A 338 -34.30 -9.88 24.96
C PRO A 338 -34.84 -8.46 25.23
N PRO A 339 -35.85 -8.28 26.11
CA PRO A 339 -36.49 -6.98 26.36
C PRO A 339 -35.52 -5.85 26.76
N GLU A 340 -34.44 -6.19 27.44
CA GLU A 340 -33.35 -5.29 27.84
C GLU A 340 -32.61 -4.67 26.64
N ILE A 341 -32.49 -5.38 25.52
CA ILE A 341 -31.89 -4.86 24.28
C ILE A 341 -32.81 -3.82 23.65
N MET A 342 -34.12 -4.08 23.61
CA MET A 342 -35.09 -3.08 23.16
C MET A 342 -35.14 -1.86 24.10
N ALA A 343 -35.11 -2.07 25.41
CA ALA A 343 -35.11 -0.98 26.40
C ALA A 343 -33.84 -0.10 26.32
N ALA A 344 -32.69 -0.67 25.96
CA ALA A 344 -31.44 0.08 25.73
C ALA A 344 -31.41 0.78 24.36
N LEU A 345 -31.99 0.19 23.32
CA LEU A 345 -32.01 0.74 21.96
C LEU A 345 -33.07 1.82 21.73
N GLU A 346 -34.24 1.72 22.35
CA GLU A 346 -35.37 2.62 22.11
C GLU A 346 -35.07 4.11 22.39
N PRO A 347 -34.32 4.49 23.46
CA PRO A 347 -33.95 5.89 23.72
C PRO A 347 -32.92 6.46 22.74
N ILE A 348 -32.15 5.59 22.07
CA ILE A 348 -31.02 5.98 21.19
C ILE A 348 -31.28 5.70 19.71
N LYS A 349 -32.44 5.16 19.34
CA LYS A 349 -32.79 4.66 17.99
C LYS A 349 -32.51 5.61 16.83
N ASP A 350 -32.66 6.91 17.06
CA ASP A 350 -32.44 7.97 16.07
C ASP A 350 -30.97 8.45 16.01
N ASN A 351 -30.12 7.98 16.95
CA ASN A 351 -28.67 8.19 16.96
C ASN A 351 -27.94 6.92 16.47
N GLY A 352 -27.66 6.87 15.17
CA GLY A 352 -26.98 5.75 14.53
C GLY A 352 -25.52 5.50 14.95
N GLU A 353 -24.89 6.41 15.70
CA GLU A 353 -23.58 6.19 16.30
C GLU A 353 -23.72 5.49 17.66
N ALA A 354 -24.62 5.97 18.53
CA ALA A 354 -24.93 5.32 19.81
C ALA A 354 -25.48 3.89 19.63
N VAL A 355 -26.38 3.68 18.67
CA VAL A 355 -26.89 2.33 18.33
C VAL A 355 -25.76 1.39 17.91
N ARG A 356 -24.77 1.88 17.17
CA ARG A 356 -23.60 1.09 16.75
C ARG A 356 -22.66 0.79 17.91
N ALA A 357 -22.39 1.77 18.78
CA ALA A 357 -21.58 1.57 19.97
C ALA A 357 -22.20 0.53 20.92
N TYR A 358 -23.51 0.62 21.15
CA TYR A 358 -24.27 -0.40 21.89
C TYR A 358 -24.19 -1.77 21.21
N GLY A 359 -24.35 -1.83 19.89
CA GLY A 359 -24.27 -3.07 19.11
C GLY A 359 -22.91 -3.75 19.13
N ILE A 360 -21.83 -2.98 19.14
CA ILE A 360 -20.47 -3.48 19.33
C ILE A 360 -20.31 -4.04 20.74
N HIS A 361 -20.70 -3.29 21.78
CA HIS A 361 -20.60 -3.75 23.17
C HIS A 361 -21.39 -5.06 23.40
N LEU A 362 -22.64 -5.13 22.94
CA LEU A 362 -23.47 -6.33 23.02
C LEU A 362 -22.83 -7.53 22.31
N GLY A 363 -22.34 -7.34 21.08
CA GLY A 363 -21.65 -8.39 20.32
C GLY A 363 -20.38 -8.88 21.02
N THR A 364 -19.60 -7.97 21.58
CA THR A 364 -18.40 -8.28 22.38
C THR A 364 -18.73 -9.14 23.60
N GLU A 365 -19.74 -8.78 24.40
CA GLU A 365 -20.14 -9.58 25.58
C GLU A 365 -20.72 -10.95 25.19
N MET A 366 -21.49 -11.03 24.10
CA MET A 366 -21.96 -12.31 23.56
C MET A 366 -20.77 -13.21 23.18
N CYS A 367 -19.78 -12.69 22.44
CA CYS A 367 -18.59 -13.44 22.04
C CYS A 367 -17.73 -13.88 23.23
N LYS A 368 -17.53 -13.01 24.24
CA LYS A 368 -16.86 -13.38 25.50
C LYS A 368 -17.56 -14.54 26.20
N LYS A 369 -18.89 -14.48 26.34
CA LYS A 369 -19.69 -15.54 26.99
C LYS A 369 -19.65 -16.87 26.24
N ILE A 370 -19.60 -16.82 24.90
CA ILE A 370 -19.41 -18.00 24.04
C ILE A 370 -18.03 -18.65 24.27
N ILE A 371 -16.96 -17.85 24.22
CA ILE A 371 -15.57 -18.34 24.41
C ILE A 371 -15.36 -18.88 25.84
N ALA A 372 -15.96 -18.23 26.84
CA ALA A 372 -15.93 -18.70 28.24
C ALA A 372 -16.59 -20.07 28.44
N ASN A 373 -17.50 -20.48 27.55
CA ASN A 373 -18.10 -21.82 27.51
C ASN A 373 -17.35 -22.79 26.57
N GLY A 374 -16.10 -22.48 26.19
CA GLY A 374 -15.21 -23.34 25.42
C GLY A 374 -15.39 -23.30 23.89
N ILE A 375 -16.34 -22.50 23.38
CA ILE A 375 -16.59 -22.40 21.94
C ILE A 375 -15.67 -21.32 21.36
N ARG A 376 -14.55 -21.75 20.75
CA ARG A 376 -13.51 -20.87 20.16
C ARG A 376 -13.69 -20.64 18.66
N THR A 377 -14.93 -20.67 18.17
CA THR A 377 -15.30 -20.34 16.79
C THR A 377 -16.33 -19.21 16.79
N LEU A 378 -16.19 -18.23 15.89
CA LEU A 378 -17.12 -17.09 15.74
C LEU A 378 -17.36 -16.80 14.25
N HIS A 379 -18.61 -16.73 13.81
CA HIS A 379 -18.95 -16.36 12.43
C HIS A 379 -19.71 -15.03 12.43
N LEU A 380 -19.21 -14.04 11.68
CA LEU A 380 -19.69 -12.65 11.75
C LEU A 380 -20.50 -12.30 10.50
N TYR A 381 -21.80 -12.04 10.68
CA TYR A 381 -22.70 -11.55 9.63
C TYR A 381 -22.39 -10.07 9.33
N THR A 382 -21.46 -9.80 8.43
CA THR A 382 -20.94 -8.43 8.21
C THR A 382 -21.98 -7.47 7.61
N LEU A 383 -22.98 -8.00 6.90
CA LEU A 383 -23.88 -7.26 6.02
C LEU A 383 -23.13 -6.34 5.04
N ASN A 384 -21.96 -6.77 4.56
CA ASN A 384 -21.02 -6.00 3.76
C ASN A 384 -20.57 -4.70 4.46
N THR A 385 -20.47 -4.72 5.79
CA THR A 385 -20.00 -3.60 6.62
C THR A 385 -18.91 -4.00 7.62
N GLU A 386 -17.93 -3.12 7.76
CA GLU A 386 -16.61 -3.40 8.33
C GLU A 386 -16.50 -2.96 9.80
N LYS A 387 -16.82 -1.67 10.07
CA LYS A 387 -16.52 -1.02 11.36
C LYS A 387 -17.11 -1.78 12.58
N SER A 388 -18.32 -2.33 12.49
CA SER A 388 -18.92 -3.08 13.61
C SER A 388 -18.38 -4.51 13.78
N ALA A 389 -18.13 -5.23 12.68
CA ALA A 389 -17.66 -6.62 12.74
C ALA A 389 -16.21 -6.69 13.25
N LEU A 390 -15.34 -5.78 12.79
CA LEU A 390 -13.97 -5.70 13.28
C LEU A 390 -13.89 -5.23 14.74
N ALA A 391 -14.71 -4.25 15.14
CA ALA A 391 -14.70 -3.73 16.51
C ALA A 391 -15.14 -4.75 17.58
N ILE A 392 -16.01 -5.72 17.23
CA ILE A 392 -16.36 -6.84 18.12
C ILE A 392 -15.18 -7.80 18.33
N LEU A 393 -14.34 -8.00 17.32
CA LEU A 393 -13.17 -8.88 17.41
C LEU A 393 -11.98 -8.18 18.11
N MET A 394 -11.86 -6.87 17.99
CA MET A 394 -10.72 -6.11 18.50
C MET A 394 -10.61 -6.10 20.04
N ARG A 395 -9.35 -6.19 20.50
CA ARG A 395 -8.85 -5.97 21.88
C ARG A 395 -9.37 -6.88 23.00
N GLU A 396 -10.64 -7.27 23.05
CA GLU A 396 -11.23 -7.93 24.23
C GLU A 396 -11.76 -9.37 24.00
N VAL A 397 -11.85 -9.82 22.75
CA VAL A 397 -12.48 -11.12 22.41
C VAL A 397 -11.46 -12.16 21.95
N ILE A 398 -10.62 -11.84 20.96
CA ILE A 398 -9.71 -12.81 20.33
C ILE A 398 -8.21 -12.55 20.54
N GLY A 399 -7.84 -11.52 21.31
CA GLY A 399 -6.44 -11.26 21.67
C GLY A 399 -5.52 -10.91 20.50
N LEU A 400 -6.05 -10.32 19.41
CA LEU A 400 -5.24 -9.81 18.30
C LEU A 400 -4.32 -8.68 18.80
N ASN A 401 -3.07 -9.04 19.07
CA ASN A 401 -2.01 -8.08 19.35
C ASN A 401 -1.66 -7.30 18.06
N LEU A 402 -1.60 -5.98 18.16
CA LEU A 402 -0.61 -5.24 17.37
C LEU A 402 0.78 -5.77 17.77
N LEU A 403 1.63 -6.09 16.79
CA LEU A 403 2.92 -6.74 17.04
C LEU A 403 3.83 -5.88 17.96
N GLU A 404 3.89 -6.23 19.24
CA GLU A 404 4.92 -5.72 20.14
C GLU A 404 6.25 -6.45 19.90
N THR A 405 7.02 -5.92 18.94
CA THR A 405 8.38 -6.36 18.61
C THR A 405 9.38 -5.97 19.71
N ASN A 406 9.25 -6.63 20.87
CA ASN A 406 10.23 -6.54 21.95
C ASN A 406 11.59 -7.14 21.51
N ALA A 407 12.56 -6.28 21.17
CA ALA A 407 13.87 -6.17 21.83
C ALA A 407 15.02 -5.63 20.95
N VAL A 408 16.11 -5.26 21.63
CA VAL A 408 17.48 -5.00 21.12
C VAL A 408 17.64 -3.74 20.24
N GLY A 409 18.10 -2.65 20.85
CA GLY A 409 18.39 -1.40 20.16
C GLY A 409 19.81 -1.30 19.58
N CYS A 410 19.91 -0.81 18.35
CA CYS A 410 21.07 -0.02 17.90
C CYS A 410 20.64 0.94 16.77
N ARG A 411 20.72 2.25 17.03
CA ARG A 411 20.64 3.41 16.09
C ARG A 411 19.99 3.21 14.71
N SER A 412 18.68 3.49 14.57
CA SER A 412 18.11 4.13 13.35
C SER A 412 16.61 4.51 13.45
N GLU A 413 16.13 5.01 14.59
CA GLU A 413 14.78 5.59 14.72
C GLU A 413 14.94 7.06 15.11
N MET A 414 14.50 7.98 14.24
CA MET A 414 14.65 9.42 14.41
C MET A 414 13.37 10.13 13.97
N LYS A 415 12.70 10.76 14.94
CA LYS A 415 11.53 11.62 14.73
C LYS A 415 11.92 12.90 14.01
N VAL A 416 10.93 13.71 13.65
CA VAL A 416 11.16 15.07 13.12
C VAL A 416 12.06 15.92 14.02
N ILE A 417 11.87 15.85 15.35
CA ILE A 417 12.70 16.62 16.29
C ILE A 417 14.18 16.16 16.27
N ASP A 418 14.45 14.86 16.19
CA ASP A 418 15.81 14.31 16.17
C ASP A 418 16.54 14.71 14.88
N LYS A 419 15.84 14.70 13.74
CA LYS A 419 16.36 15.17 12.44
C LYS A 419 16.69 16.66 12.44
N ILE A 420 15.87 17.47 13.11
CA ILE A 420 16.13 18.91 13.30
C ILE A 420 17.34 19.13 14.23
N GLN A 421 17.46 18.35 15.31
CA GLN A 421 18.59 18.44 16.23
C GLN A 421 19.91 17.98 15.58
N GLU A 422 19.90 16.92 14.76
CA GLU A 422 21.07 16.48 13.99
C GLU A 422 21.56 17.60 13.04
N ALA A 423 20.65 18.20 12.27
CA ALA A 423 20.98 19.31 11.36
C ALA A 423 21.34 20.63 12.07
N ALA A 424 20.99 20.78 13.36
CA ALA A 424 21.44 21.88 14.20
C ALA A 424 22.82 21.61 14.84
N ALA A 425 23.17 20.34 15.08
CA ALA A 425 24.45 19.91 15.62
C ALA A 425 25.58 19.89 14.57
N THR A 426 25.26 19.89 13.27
CA THR A 426 26.25 20.03 12.21
C THR A 426 26.77 21.48 12.12
N ASN A 427 28.10 21.63 12.23
CA ASN A 427 28.80 22.90 12.02
C ASN A 427 28.87 23.33 10.53
N ASP A 428 28.10 22.69 9.65
CA ASP A 428 28.07 22.92 8.20
C ASP A 428 27.23 24.14 7.77
N GLY A 429 26.42 24.69 8.68
CA GLY A 429 25.55 25.83 8.42
C GLY A 429 24.16 25.48 7.89
N ARG A 430 23.83 24.18 7.78
CA ARG A 430 22.65 23.69 7.05
C ARG A 430 21.33 24.24 7.57
N VAL A 431 20.50 24.71 6.64
CA VAL A 431 19.09 25.08 6.86
C VAL A 431 18.19 23.92 6.44
N VAL A 432 17.15 23.66 7.23
CA VAL A 432 16.13 22.62 6.98
C VAL A 432 14.76 23.25 6.76
N PHE A 433 13.94 22.61 5.91
CA PHE A 433 12.60 23.09 5.56
C PHE A 433 11.54 21.97 5.56
N SER A 434 10.28 22.37 5.69
CA SER A 434 9.08 21.51 5.68
C SER A 434 7.90 22.17 4.94
N PHE A 435 6.87 21.39 4.61
CA PHE A 435 5.70 21.83 3.83
C PHE A 435 4.39 21.41 4.49
N GLU A 436 3.48 22.37 4.72
CA GLU A 436 2.07 22.08 5.09
C GLU A 436 1.21 21.86 3.84
N PHE A 437 0.38 20.82 3.87
CA PHE A 437 -0.68 20.54 2.92
C PHE A 437 -2.05 20.43 3.62
N PHE A 438 -3.15 20.59 2.88
CA PHE A 438 -4.51 20.40 3.41
C PHE A 438 -5.33 19.36 2.64
N PRO A 439 -6.21 18.57 3.29
CA PRO A 439 -7.10 17.61 2.63
C PRO A 439 -8.02 18.28 1.58
N PRO A 440 -7.91 17.93 0.29
CA PRO A 440 -8.74 18.49 -0.77
C PRO A 440 -10.22 18.10 -0.62
N LYS A 441 -11.13 18.99 -1.03
CA LYS A 441 -12.59 18.76 -0.95
C LYS A 441 -13.17 17.82 -2.01
N THR A 442 -12.35 17.38 -2.96
CA THR A 442 -12.73 16.50 -4.08
C THR A 442 -11.65 15.45 -4.31
N GLU A 443 -12.06 14.25 -4.74
CA GLU A 443 -11.15 13.12 -4.97
C GLU A 443 -10.10 13.42 -6.05
N ASP A 444 -10.53 14.02 -7.18
CA ASP A 444 -9.60 14.48 -8.22
C ASP A 444 -8.59 15.51 -7.67
N GLY A 445 -8.97 16.25 -6.61
CA GLY A 445 -8.10 17.15 -5.88
C GLY A 445 -7.06 16.43 -5.02
N VAL A 446 -7.39 15.26 -4.45
CA VAL A 446 -6.47 14.39 -3.70
C VAL A 446 -5.37 13.86 -4.62
N ASP A 447 -5.72 13.39 -5.82
CA ASP A 447 -4.72 12.91 -6.78
C ASP A 447 -3.82 14.06 -7.29
N ASN A 448 -4.40 15.23 -7.56
CA ASN A 448 -3.66 16.47 -7.87
C ASN A 448 -2.76 16.99 -6.73
N LEU A 449 -2.99 16.53 -5.49
CA LEU A 449 -2.12 16.78 -4.34
C LEU A 449 -0.97 15.77 -4.30
N PHE A 450 -1.22 14.48 -4.57
CA PHE A 450 -0.16 13.46 -4.58
C PHE A 450 0.87 13.65 -5.70
N GLU A 451 0.46 13.99 -6.93
CA GLU A 451 1.40 14.35 -8.00
C GLU A 451 2.32 15.52 -7.61
N ARG A 452 1.80 16.44 -6.80
CA ARG A 452 2.46 17.67 -6.35
C ARG A 452 3.41 17.40 -5.19
N MET A 453 2.97 16.60 -4.22
CA MET A 453 3.83 16.04 -3.17
C MET A 453 5.00 15.26 -3.78
N GLU A 454 4.78 14.43 -4.80
CA GLU A 454 5.86 13.67 -5.45
C GLU A 454 6.96 14.57 -6.02
N ARG A 455 6.60 15.73 -6.59
CA ARG A 455 7.58 16.74 -7.05
C ARG A 455 8.22 17.52 -5.91
N MET A 456 7.43 18.04 -4.96
CA MET A 456 7.95 18.85 -3.84
C MET A 456 8.85 18.03 -2.90
N VAL A 457 8.51 16.76 -2.64
CA VAL A 457 9.32 15.82 -1.84
C VAL A 457 10.62 15.43 -2.55
N ALA A 458 10.72 15.56 -3.88
CA ALA A 458 11.98 15.31 -4.58
C ALA A 458 13.10 16.27 -4.15
N HIS A 459 12.77 17.43 -3.58
CA HIS A 459 13.75 18.36 -3.00
C HIS A 459 14.18 17.99 -1.56
N ASN A 460 13.76 16.84 -1.04
CA ASN A 460 14.14 16.29 0.26
C ASN A 460 13.84 17.22 1.48
N PRO A 461 12.56 17.64 1.65
CA PRO A 461 12.12 18.32 2.88
C PRO A 461 12.33 17.40 4.10
N THR A 462 12.52 18.00 5.27
CA THR A 462 12.76 17.25 6.53
C THR A 462 11.50 16.54 7.02
N PHE A 463 10.33 17.14 6.75
CA PHE A 463 9.02 16.51 6.87
C PHE A 463 7.99 17.24 6.01
N CYS A 464 6.84 16.60 5.81
CA CYS A 464 5.62 17.23 5.34
C CYS A 464 4.48 16.93 6.32
N ASP A 465 3.54 17.85 6.42
CA ASP A 465 2.39 17.72 7.30
C ASP A 465 1.06 17.91 6.54
N ILE A 466 -0.01 17.40 7.16
CA ILE A 466 -1.36 17.38 6.61
C ILE A 466 -2.36 17.87 7.64
N THR A 467 -3.08 18.94 7.30
CA THR A 467 -4.03 19.59 8.21
C THR A 467 -5.27 18.75 8.50
N TRP A 468 -5.90 19.00 9.64
CA TRP A 468 -7.07 18.28 10.15
C TRP A 468 -8.20 19.28 10.38
N GLY A 469 -9.29 19.12 9.64
CA GLY A 469 -10.40 20.08 9.60
C GLY A 469 -11.14 20.23 10.93
N ALA A 470 -11.78 21.39 11.14
CA ALA A 470 -12.55 21.70 12.35
C ALA A 470 -13.57 20.59 12.67
N GLY A 471 -13.68 20.23 13.96
CA GLY A 471 -14.48 19.08 14.44
C GLY A 471 -14.02 17.69 13.96
N GLY A 472 -12.86 17.58 13.29
CA GLY A 472 -12.46 16.37 12.60
C GLY A 472 -13.39 16.02 11.44
N SER A 473 -13.84 17.04 10.71
CA SER A 473 -14.64 16.94 9.48
C SER A 473 -13.90 16.27 8.32
N THR A 474 -12.56 16.29 8.33
CA THR A 474 -11.71 15.60 7.36
C THR A 474 -11.04 14.34 7.92
N ALA A 475 -11.40 13.86 9.12
CA ALA A 475 -10.64 12.87 9.89
C ALA A 475 -10.23 11.63 9.07
N ASP A 476 -11.19 10.87 8.55
CA ASP A 476 -10.96 9.63 7.77
C ASP A 476 -10.06 9.92 6.53
N LEU A 477 -10.26 11.03 5.82
CA LEU A 477 -9.42 11.45 4.67
C LEU A 477 -8.03 11.93 5.09
N THR A 478 -7.89 12.52 6.29
CA THR A 478 -6.59 12.98 6.82
C THR A 478 -5.72 11.80 7.22
N LEU A 479 -6.33 10.76 7.81
CA LEU A 479 -5.70 9.47 8.09
C LEU A 479 -5.28 8.75 6.79
N GLU A 480 -6.12 8.76 5.76
CA GLU A 480 -5.79 8.22 4.44
C GLU A 480 -4.60 8.96 3.81
N ILE A 481 -4.65 10.28 3.74
CA ILE A 481 -3.58 11.10 3.14
C ILE A 481 -2.26 10.92 3.91
N ALA A 482 -2.30 10.94 5.25
CA ALA A 482 -1.10 10.72 6.08
C ALA A 482 -0.48 9.33 5.84
N ASN A 483 -1.30 8.28 5.74
CA ASN A 483 -0.85 6.94 5.38
C ASN A 483 -0.17 6.92 4.01
N ARG A 484 -0.82 7.51 2.99
CA ARG A 484 -0.29 7.60 1.61
C ARG A 484 1.02 8.41 1.54
N MET A 485 1.18 9.46 2.35
CA MET A 485 2.42 10.24 2.47
C MET A 485 3.58 9.41 3.04
N GLN A 486 3.39 8.77 4.21
CA GLN A 486 4.43 7.97 4.86
C GLN A 486 4.83 6.74 4.02
N ASN A 487 3.83 6.05 3.46
CA ASN A 487 4.02 4.71 2.89
C ASN A 487 4.17 4.68 1.38
N MET A 488 3.58 5.59 0.60
CA MET A 488 3.76 5.63 -0.87
C MET A 488 4.65 6.77 -1.35
N VAL A 489 4.42 8.01 -0.90
CA VAL A 489 5.30 9.16 -1.27
C VAL A 489 6.69 9.02 -0.65
N CYS A 490 6.77 8.29 0.47
CA CYS A 490 7.96 8.03 1.27
C CYS A 490 8.57 9.33 1.84
N VAL A 491 7.71 10.16 2.46
CA VAL A 491 8.14 11.36 3.21
C VAL A 491 7.82 11.20 4.69
N GLU A 492 8.68 11.76 5.55
CA GLU A 492 8.40 11.84 6.98
C GLU A 492 7.14 12.68 7.19
N THR A 493 6.10 12.07 7.75
CA THR A 493 4.77 12.65 7.86
C THR A 493 4.49 13.09 9.28
N MET A 494 3.91 14.28 9.43
CA MET A 494 3.32 14.75 10.67
C MET A 494 1.83 15.01 10.47
N MET A 495 0.98 14.29 11.20
CA MET A 495 -0.48 14.47 11.09
C MET A 495 -0.96 15.53 12.08
N HIS A 496 -1.80 16.47 11.64
CA HIS A 496 -2.47 17.38 12.57
C HIS A 496 -3.59 16.62 13.31
N LEU A 497 -3.78 16.91 14.59
CA LEU A 497 -4.82 16.29 15.41
C LEU A 497 -5.43 17.35 16.33
N THR A 498 -6.67 17.73 16.08
CA THR A 498 -7.45 18.59 16.98
C THR A 498 -8.04 17.76 18.11
N CYS A 499 -8.20 18.36 19.30
CA CYS A 499 -8.74 17.68 20.48
C CYS A 499 -10.19 18.07 20.80
N THR A 500 -10.65 19.24 20.35
CA THR A 500 -11.97 19.79 20.70
C THR A 500 -13.08 19.32 19.77
N ASN A 501 -14.29 19.21 20.32
CA ASN A 501 -15.51 18.79 19.61
C ASN A 501 -15.47 17.34 19.08
N MET A 502 -14.68 16.46 19.70
CA MET A 502 -14.60 15.03 19.39
C MET A 502 -14.51 14.19 20.67
N PRO A 503 -15.04 12.95 20.68
CA PRO A 503 -14.88 12.00 21.78
C PRO A 503 -13.44 11.42 21.79
N VAL A 504 -12.97 10.96 22.95
CA VAL A 504 -11.59 10.49 23.15
C VAL A 504 -11.31 9.26 22.28
N GLU A 505 -12.29 8.39 22.10
CA GLU A 505 -12.26 7.18 21.29
C GLU A 505 -11.91 7.47 19.82
N LYS A 506 -12.38 8.60 19.26
CA LYS A 506 -12.05 9.02 17.88
C LYS A 506 -10.58 9.47 17.78
N ILE A 507 -10.04 10.04 18.85
CA ILE A 507 -8.64 10.49 18.95
C ILE A 507 -7.72 9.29 19.17
N ASP A 508 -8.09 8.35 20.05
CA ASP A 508 -7.34 7.10 20.24
C ASP A 508 -7.39 6.19 19.01
N HIS A 509 -8.51 6.14 18.28
CA HIS A 509 -8.56 5.49 16.98
C HIS A 509 -7.55 6.12 16.00
N ALA A 510 -7.55 7.44 15.86
CA ALA A 510 -6.62 8.15 14.99
C ALA A 510 -5.15 7.90 15.37
N LEU A 511 -4.81 7.99 16.66
CA LEU A 511 -3.46 7.71 17.19
C LEU A 511 -3.04 6.25 16.98
N THR A 512 -3.94 5.30 17.20
CA THR A 512 -3.69 3.86 16.94
C THR A 512 -3.44 3.61 15.45
N THR A 513 -4.26 4.20 14.56
CA THR A 513 -4.13 4.04 13.11
C THR A 513 -2.84 4.65 12.56
N ILE A 514 -2.43 5.84 12.99
CA ILE A 514 -1.13 6.39 12.53
C ILE A 514 0.05 5.58 13.09
N LYS A 515 -0.04 5.03 14.31
CA LYS A 515 0.97 4.13 14.86
C LYS A 515 1.09 2.84 14.05
N SER A 516 -0.02 2.18 13.70
CA SER A 516 0.02 0.98 12.84
C SER A 516 0.55 1.29 11.44
N ASN A 517 0.32 2.49 10.93
CA ASN A 517 0.82 2.95 9.63
C ASN A 517 2.31 3.37 9.65
N GLY A 518 3.01 3.23 10.77
CA GLY A 518 4.44 3.54 10.90
C GLY A 518 4.77 5.04 10.93
N ILE A 519 3.81 5.88 11.32
CA ILE A 519 3.98 7.33 11.51
C ILE A 519 4.33 7.60 12.98
N GLN A 520 5.32 8.48 13.20
CA GLN A 520 5.77 8.86 14.55
C GLN A 520 5.49 10.31 14.94
N ASN A 521 4.91 11.18 14.10
CA ASN A 521 4.83 12.63 14.39
C ASN A 521 3.38 13.16 14.37
N VAL A 522 3.02 13.97 15.37
CA VAL A 522 1.68 14.55 15.53
C VAL A 522 1.77 16.03 15.89
N LEU A 523 1.01 16.90 15.22
CA LEU A 523 0.76 18.28 15.67
C LEU A 523 -0.51 18.31 16.53
N ALA A 524 -0.33 18.40 17.85
CA ALA A 524 -1.41 18.45 18.82
C ALA A 524 -2.01 19.86 18.90
N LEU A 525 -3.26 19.99 18.45
CA LEU A 525 -4.00 21.24 18.34
C LEU A 525 -5.23 21.26 19.24
N ARG A 526 -5.71 22.46 19.58
CA ARG A 526 -7.06 22.63 20.13
C ARG A 526 -8.07 22.24 19.05
N GLY A 527 -8.07 23.04 17.97
CA GLY A 527 -9.11 23.07 16.97
C GLY A 527 -9.99 24.31 17.12
N ASP A 528 -10.70 24.61 16.03
CA ASP A 528 -11.68 25.68 15.95
C ASP A 528 -13.10 25.14 16.20
N PRO A 529 -14.06 26.02 16.54
CA PRO A 529 -15.47 25.66 16.60
C PRO A 529 -15.97 25.01 15.30
N PRO A 530 -16.92 24.06 15.35
CA PRO A 530 -17.56 23.51 14.16
C PRO A 530 -18.26 24.61 13.35
N HIS A 531 -18.33 24.44 12.02
CA HIS A 531 -18.94 25.44 11.15
C HIS A 531 -20.44 25.63 11.51
N GLY A 532 -20.79 26.84 11.96
CA GLY A 532 -22.11 27.17 12.50
C GLY A 532 -22.20 27.27 14.02
N GLN A 533 -21.07 27.20 14.75
CA GLN A 533 -20.99 27.47 16.19
C GLN A 533 -20.03 28.63 16.48
N ASP A 534 -20.47 29.61 17.27
CA ASP A 534 -19.66 30.81 17.60
C ASP A 534 -18.60 30.52 18.68
N LYS A 535 -18.69 29.39 19.38
CA LYS A 535 -17.82 29.02 20.52
C LYS A 535 -17.57 27.52 20.58
N PHE A 536 -16.42 27.15 21.14
CA PHE A 536 -16.11 25.77 21.52
C PHE A 536 -17.06 25.28 22.64
N VAL A 537 -17.50 24.02 22.54
CA VAL A 537 -18.19 23.28 23.59
C VAL A 537 -17.45 21.98 23.86
N GLN A 538 -17.02 21.76 25.11
CA GLN A 538 -16.38 20.51 25.51
C GLN A 538 -17.42 19.37 25.47
N VAL A 539 -17.11 18.31 24.71
CA VAL A 539 -17.88 17.06 24.71
C VAL A 539 -17.69 16.40 26.08
N GLU A 540 -18.74 15.78 26.63
CA GLU A 540 -18.64 15.05 27.90
C GLU A 540 -17.57 13.94 27.80
N GLY A 541 -16.61 13.93 28.73
CA GLY A 541 -15.42 13.08 28.69
C GLY A 541 -14.30 13.51 27.71
N GLY A 542 -14.58 14.40 26.74
CA GLY A 542 -13.62 14.90 25.75
C GLY A 542 -12.65 15.96 26.28
N PHE A 543 -11.63 16.29 25.49
CA PHE A 543 -10.57 17.24 25.88
C PHE A 543 -11.02 18.71 25.81
N ALA A 544 -10.62 19.50 26.81
CA ALA A 544 -10.88 20.94 26.85
C ALA A 544 -9.85 21.74 26.02
N CYS A 545 -8.58 21.31 26.01
CA CYS A 545 -7.53 22.05 25.33
C CYS A 545 -6.36 21.16 24.85
N ALA A 546 -5.52 21.71 23.97
CA ALA A 546 -4.37 21.01 23.39
C ALA A 546 -3.40 20.41 24.44
N LEU A 547 -3.27 21.06 25.61
CA LEU A 547 -2.48 20.54 26.73
C LEU A 547 -2.97 19.18 27.24
N ASP A 548 -4.28 18.93 27.19
CA ASP A 548 -4.85 17.65 27.64
C ASP A 548 -4.57 16.54 26.63
N LEU A 549 -4.60 16.87 25.32
CA LEU A 549 -4.17 15.96 24.25
C LEU A 549 -2.67 15.60 24.36
N VAL A 550 -1.79 16.57 24.64
CA VAL A 550 -0.34 16.30 24.84
C VAL A 550 -0.15 15.30 25.99
N LYS A 551 -0.80 15.53 27.14
CA LYS A 551 -0.76 14.60 28.29
C LYS A 551 -1.32 13.23 27.95
N HIS A 552 -2.43 13.15 27.22
CA HIS A 552 -3.05 11.88 26.83
C HIS A 552 -2.13 11.06 25.92
N ILE A 553 -1.55 11.69 24.90
CA ILE A 553 -0.58 11.01 24.00
C ILE A 553 0.61 10.49 24.82
N ARG A 554 1.18 11.31 25.72
CA ARG A 554 2.29 10.87 26.60
C ARG A 554 1.89 9.77 27.58
N ALA A 555 0.67 9.79 28.12
CA ALA A 555 0.20 8.78 29.05
C ALA A 555 -0.09 7.42 28.38
N GLN A 556 -0.62 7.41 27.15
CA GLN A 556 -0.99 6.19 26.42
C GLN A 556 0.14 5.61 25.56
N TYR A 557 0.99 6.46 24.98
CA TYR A 557 2.01 6.07 23.99
C TYR A 557 3.44 6.41 24.40
N GLY A 558 3.64 7.05 25.56
CA GLY A 558 4.97 7.43 26.06
C GLY A 558 5.76 8.24 25.05
N ASP A 559 7.00 7.83 24.82
CA ASP A 559 7.91 8.47 23.87
C ASP A 559 7.81 7.90 22.44
N TYR A 560 6.79 7.11 22.08
CA TYR A 560 6.63 6.67 20.69
C TYR A 560 6.44 7.85 19.73
N PHE A 561 5.57 8.81 20.09
CA PHE A 561 5.31 9.97 19.25
C PHE A 561 6.31 11.13 19.47
N GLY A 562 6.64 11.83 18.39
CA GLY A 562 7.09 13.21 18.38
C GLY A 562 5.88 14.14 18.41
N ILE A 563 5.73 14.94 19.47
CA ILE A 563 4.58 15.81 19.67
C ILE A 563 4.98 17.25 19.37
N THR A 564 4.39 17.83 18.33
CA THR A 564 4.50 19.25 18.00
C THR A 564 3.29 20.00 18.54
N VAL A 565 3.41 21.28 18.89
CA VAL A 565 2.27 22.13 19.26
C VAL A 565 2.31 23.49 18.57
N ALA A 566 1.14 24.07 18.30
CA ALA A 566 1.05 25.44 17.77
C ALA A 566 1.52 26.50 18.79
N GLY A 567 2.31 27.46 18.32
CA GLY A 567 2.63 28.72 19.00
C GLY A 567 2.11 29.92 18.20
N TYR A 568 1.84 31.03 18.87
CA TYR A 568 1.29 32.24 18.24
C TYR A 568 2.22 33.42 18.55
N PRO A 569 2.98 33.94 17.56
CA PRO A 569 3.90 35.06 17.78
C PRO A 569 3.24 36.35 18.30
N GLU A 570 1.92 36.46 18.08
CA GLU A 570 1.10 37.67 18.22
C GLU A 570 0.03 37.56 19.35
N ALA A 571 0.06 36.48 20.14
CA ALA A 571 -1.04 35.91 20.96
C ALA A 571 -2.08 35.13 20.14
N HIS A 572 -2.93 34.36 20.83
CA HIS A 572 -4.02 33.59 20.24
C HIS A 572 -5.14 34.52 19.74
N PRO A 573 -5.76 34.27 18.56
CA PRO A 573 -6.82 35.15 18.01
C PRO A 573 -7.95 35.50 19.00
N ASP A 574 -8.44 34.52 19.77
CA ASP A 574 -9.46 34.67 20.82
C ASP A 574 -9.18 35.80 21.86
N VAL A 575 -7.94 36.28 22.00
CA VAL A 575 -7.56 37.37 22.94
C VAL A 575 -7.11 38.67 22.27
N ILE A 576 -7.19 38.76 20.93
CA ILE A 576 -6.86 39.97 20.16
C ILE A 576 -8.11 40.86 20.03
N GLN A 577 -7.99 42.14 20.35
CA GLN A 577 -9.05 43.15 20.16
C GLN A 577 -8.48 44.34 19.37
N ASP A 578 -9.22 44.83 18.37
CA ASP A 578 -8.80 45.91 17.46
C ASP A 578 -7.39 45.74 16.85
N GLY A 579 -6.97 44.49 16.65
CA GLY A 579 -5.65 44.13 16.12
C GLY A 579 -4.51 44.08 17.15
N VAL A 580 -4.80 44.16 18.45
CA VAL A 580 -3.80 44.12 19.53
C VAL A 580 -4.22 43.16 20.65
N ALA A 581 -3.32 42.30 21.10
CA ALA A 581 -3.50 41.53 22.33
C ALA A 581 -3.06 42.34 23.57
N PRO A 582 -3.82 42.32 24.68
CA PRO A 582 -3.35 42.86 25.96
C PRO A 582 -2.03 42.20 26.40
N PRO A 583 -1.05 42.94 26.97
CA PRO A 583 0.22 42.35 27.39
C PRO A 583 0.08 41.17 28.36
N GLU A 584 -0.91 41.24 29.26
CA GLU A 584 -1.25 40.16 30.20
C GLU A 584 -1.76 38.90 29.49
N ALA A 585 -2.53 39.06 28.41
CA ALA A 585 -3.05 37.95 27.61
C ALA A 585 -1.93 37.26 26.83
N TYR A 586 -1.01 38.02 26.23
CA TYR A 586 0.18 37.49 25.57
C TYR A 586 1.07 36.68 26.54
N GLN A 587 1.28 37.20 27.76
CA GLN A 587 2.03 36.48 28.80
C GLN A 587 1.28 35.22 29.29
N SER A 588 -0.06 35.25 29.36
CA SER A 588 -0.88 34.07 29.64
C SER A 588 -0.72 32.99 28.55
N ASP A 589 -0.70 33.38 27.28
CA ASP A 589 -0.48 32.45 26.15
C ASP A 589 0.94 31.88 26.13
N LEU A 590 1.97 32.68 26.44
CA LEU A 590 3.34 32.17 26.60
C LEU A 590 3.43 31.18 27.78
N ALA A 591 2.79 31.46 28.91
CA ALA A 591 2.72 30.54 30.04
C ALA A 591 1.95 29.25 29.72
N TYR A 592 0.89 29.34 28.91
CA TYR A 592 0.16 28.17 28.41
C TYR A 592 0.96 27.37 27.37
N LEU A 593 1.72 28.03 26.49
CA LEU A 593 2.65 27.39 25.55
C LEU A 593 3.75 26.63 26.31
N LYS A 594 4.36 27.25 27.33
CA LYS A 594 5.31 26.58 28.22
C LYS A 594 4.69 25.36 28.90
N ARG A 595 3.45 25.46 29.41
CA ARG A 595 2.76 24.30 30.01
C ARG A 595 2.57 23.13 29.03
N LYS A 596 2.43 23.37 27.73
CA LYS A 596 2.39 22.30 26.70
C LYS A 596 3.77 21.66 26.49
N VAL A 597 4.84 22.44 26.48
CA VAL A 597 6.22 21.93 26.41
C VAL A 597 6.56 21.13 27.67
N ASP A 598 6.26 21.66 28.86
CA ASP A 598 6.49 20.99 30.16
C ASP A 598 5.66 19.70 30.32
N ALA A 599 4.59 19.52 29.54
CA ALA A 599 3.80 18.28 29.45
C ALA A 599 4.35 17.27 28.44
N GLY A 600 5.48 17.57 27.77
CA GLY A 600 6.17 16.68 26.84
C GLY A 600 5.93 16.98 25.35
N ALA A 601 5.72 18.24 24.95
CA ALA A 601 5.78 18.62 23.54
C ALA A 601 7.23 18.94 23.12
N ASP A 602 7.67 18.34 22.02
CA ASP A 602 9.06 18.29 21.55
C ASP A 602 9.41 19.44 20.58
N LEU A 603 8.41 19.96 19.87
CA LEU A 603 8.56 20.98 18.83
C LEU A 603 7.43 22.01 18.88
N ILE A 604 7.71 23.25 18.43
CA ILE A 604 6.71 24.31 18.26
C ILE A 604 6.72 24.73 16.79
N VAL A 605 5.53 24.72 16.16
CA VAL A 605 5.29 25.37 14.87
C VAL A 605 4.53 26.67 15.15
N THR A 606 5.01 27.79 14.62
CA THR A 606 4.37 29.10 14.78
C THR A 606 3.35 29.36 13.69
N GLN A 607 2.18 29.89 14.07
CA GLN A 607 1.27 30.53 13.13
C GLN A 607 2.00 31.58 12.27
N LEU A 608 1.50 31.80 11.04
CA LEU A 608 2.00 32.81 10.12
C LEU A 608 2.07 34.21 10.75
N PHE A 609 3.03 35.01 10.28
CA PHE A 609 3.32 36.37 10.71
C PHE A 609 3.77 37.19 9.50
N TYR A 610 3.56 38.52 9.53
CA TYR A 610 3.90 39.41 8.40
C TYR A 610 5.12 40.29 8.65
N ASP A 611 5.57 40.41 9.90
CA ASP A 611 6.84 41.07 10.26
C ASP A 611 7.78 40.07 10.92
N THR A 612 9.00 39.99 10.38
CA THR A 612 10.06 39.11 10.89
C THR A 612 10.58 39.55 12.24
N ASP A 613 10.62 40.85 12.56
CA ASP A 613 11.16 41.30 13.85
C ASP A 613 10.31 40.81 15.01
N ILE A 614 8.99 40.64 14.81
CA ILE A 614 8.11 40.02 15.80
C ILE A 614 8.40 38.53 15.94
N PHE A 615 8.61 37.79 14.85
CA PHE A 615 8.97 36.37 14.96
C PHE A 615 10.29 36.18 15.70
N LEU A 616 11.32 36.99 15.38
CA LEU A 616 12.58 37.01 16.11
C LEU A 616 12.40 37.40 17.57
N LYS A 617 11.51 38.36 17.85
CA LYS A 617 11.16 38.81 19.19
C LYS A 617 10.28 37.82 19.96
N PHE A 618 9.46 37.00 19.32
CA PHE A 618 8.74 35.86 19.93
C PHE A 618 9.71 34.71 20.24
N VAL A 619 10.63 34.41 19.33
CA VAL A 619 11.71 33.44 19.56
C VAL A 619 12.63 33.90 20.69
N ASN A 620 12.92 35.21 20.78
CA ASN A 620 13.66 35.78 21.90
C ASN A 620 12.82 35.87 23.18
N ASP A 621 11.51 36.08 23.12
CA ASP A 621 10.63 35.97 24.30
C ASP A 621 10.63 34.53 24.84
N CYS A 622 10.53 33.53 23.98
CA CYS A 622 10.72 32.12 24.34
C CYS A 622 12.14 31.81 24.90
N ARG A 623 13.10 32.74 24.83
CA ARG A 623 14.47 32.65 25.38
C ARG A 623 14.74 33.60 26.56
N GLN A 624 13.97 34.68 26.74
CA GLN A 624 14.25 35.80 27.67
C GLN A 624 13.00 36.53 28.24
N ILE A 625 11.88 36.51 27.52
CA ILE A 625 10.56 37.12 27.82
C ILE A 625 10.54 38.67 27.94
N GLY A 626 10.39 39.37 26.80
CA GLY A 626 9.51 40.55 26.69
C GLY A 626 9.98 41.74 25.83
N ILE A 627 9.11 42.57 25.21
CA ILE A 627 7.66 42.48 24.84
C ILE A 627 7.40 43.39 23.60
N THR A 628 6.74 42.89 22.54
CA THR A 628 6.11 43.62 21.41
C THR A 628 5.25 42.68 20.54
N CYS A 629 4.47 43.23 19.59
CA CYS A 629 3.50 42.56 18.68
C CYS A 629 3.50 43.22 17.27
N PRO A 630 2.86 42.63 16.24
CA PRO A 630 2.73 43.21 14.90
C PRO A 630 1.29 43.59 14.55
N ILE A 631 1.15 44.20 13.38
CA ILE A 631 -0.08 44.35 12.59
C ILE A 631 0.35 44.04 11.15
N ILE A 632 -0.55 43.58 10.25
CA ILE A 632 -0.19 43.47 8.82
C ILE A 632 0.31 44.85 8.34
N PRO A 633 1.58 45.00 7.92
CA PRO A 633 2.14 46.30 7.57
C PRO A 633 1.28 47.01 6.51
N PRO A 634 0.81 48.25 6.75
CA PRO A 634 0.05 49.01 5.77
C PRO A 634 0.78 49.17 4.44
N GLU A 635 2.11 49.14 4.48
CA GLU A 635 3.04 49.13 3.35
C GLU A 635 2.85 47.92 2.42
N ILE A 636 2.57 46.73 2.98
CA ILE A 636 2.28 45.51 2.18
C ILE A 636 0.93 45.65 1.49
N MET A 637 -0.10 46.12 2.21
CA MET A 637 -1.42 46.36 1.61
C MET A 637 -1.35 47.45 0.52
N ALA A 638 -0.61 48.53 0.75
CA ALA A 638 -0.38 49.59 -0.22
C ALA A 638 0.47 49.16 -1.43
N ALA A 639 1.37 48.18 -1.27
CA ALA A 639 2.13 47.58 -2.36
C ALA A 639 1.29 46.59 -3.19
N LEU A 640 0.34 45.90 -2.56
CA LEU A 640 -0.59 44.97 -3.22
C LEU A 640 -1.74 45.68 -3.96
N GLU A 641 -2.30 46.75 -3.40
CA GLU A 641 -3.43 47.50 -3.98
C GLU A 641 -3.28 47.89 -5.46
N PRO A 642 -2.13 48.40 -5.96
CA PRO A 642 -1.95 48.72 -7.40
C PRO A 642 -1.75 47.49 -8.30
N ILE A 643 -1.57 46.29 -7.75
CA ILE A 643 -1.34 45.04 -8.50
C ILE A 643 -2.38 43.94 -8.23
N LYS A 644 -3.38 44.20 -7.37
CA LYS A 644 -4.35 43.21 -6.87
C LYS A 644 -5.09 42.41 -7.95
N ASP A 645 -5.38 43.04 -9.09
CA ASP A 645 -6.08 42.44 -10.23
C ASP A 645 -5.12 41.68 -11.19
N ASN A 646 -3.83 41.58 -10.84
CA ASN A 646 -2.80 40.85 -11.57
C ASN A 646 -2.16 39.78 -10.67
N GLU A 647 -2.70 38.56 -10.74
CA GLU A 647 -2.20 37.41 -9.96
C GLU A 647 -0.71 37.12 -10.14
N GLU A 648 -0.14 37.38 -11.31
CA GLU A 648 1.28 37.11 -11.56
C GLU A 648 2.18 38.13 -10.84
N ALA A 649 1.81 39.41 -10.86
CA ALA A 649 2.50 40.44 -10.10
C ALA A 649 2.36 40.23 -8.57
N VAL A 650 1.15 39.90 -8.09
CA VAL A 650 0.91 39.56 -6.67
C VAL A 650 1.76 38.36 -6.25
N ARG A 651 1.83 37.32 -7.08
CA ARG A 651 2.64 36.12 -6.83
C ARG A 651 4.14 36.43 -6.82
N ALA A 652 4.63 37.25 -7.75
CA ALA A 652 6.04 37.65 -7.80
C ALA A 652 6.43 38.49 -6.56
N TYR A 653 5.57 39.42 -6.17
CA TYR A 653 5.74 40.21 -4.94
C TYR A 653 5.74 39.32 -3.68
N GLY A 654 4.81 38.37 -3.57
CA GLY A 654 4.75 37.42 -2.46
C GLY A 654 5.99 36.51 -2.37
N ILE A 655 6.51 36.04 -3.52
CA ILE A 655 7.77 35.27 -3.58
C ILE A 655 8.96 36.14 -3.11
N HIS A 656 9.04 37.40 -3.55
CA HIS A 656 10.11 38.31 -3.11
C HIS A 656 10.03 38.61 -1.61
N LEU A 657 8.85 38.99 -1.10
CA LEU A 657 8.62 39.25 0.32
C LEU A 657 8.99 38.02 1.18
N GLY A 658 8.48 36.84 0.84
CA GLY A 658 8.79 35.60 1.55
C GLY A 658 10.29 35.24 1.50
N THR A 659 10.96 35.55 0.38
CA THR A 659 12.42 35.39 0.25
C THR A 659 13.17 36.29 1.25
N GLU A 660 12.87 37.60 1.30
CA GLU A 660 13.60 38.53 2.18
C GLU A 660 13.29 38.28 3.68
N MET A 661 12.06 37.91 4.02
CA MET A 661 11.71 37.44 5.37
C MET A 661 12.53 36.22 5.76
N CYS A 662 12.59 35.19 4.91
CA CYS A 662 13.38 33.98 5.18
C CYS A 662 14.88 34.26 5.28
N LYS A 663 15.45 35.17 4.46
CA LYS A 663 16.85 35.63 4.60
C LYS A 663 17.09 36.26 5.97
N LYS A 664 16.20 37.14 6.44
CA LYS A 664 16.30 37.81 7.74
C LYS A 664 16.17 36.81 8.91
N ILE A 665 15.32 35.79 8.77
CA ILE A 665 15.22 34.66 9.71
C ILE A 665 16.53 33.87 9.76
N ILE A 666 17.08 33.45 8.61
CA ILE A 666 18.34 32.68 8.53
C ILE A 666 19.52 33.49 9.09
N ALA A 667 19.59 34.79 8.79
CA ALA A 667 20.62 35.69 9.30
C ALA A 667 20.59 35.88 10.83
N SER A 668 19.44 35.64 11.48
CA SER A 668 19.33 35.62 12.95
C SER A 668 19.88 34.34 13.61
N GLY A 669 20.29 33.35 12.80
CA GLY A 669 20.74 32.04 13.27
C GLY A 669 19.63 30.97 13.37
N ILE A 670 18.39 31.29 12.98
CA ILE A 670 17.29 30.32 12.91
C ILE A 670 17.39 29.53 11.60
N ARG A 671 17.69 28.23 11.71
CA ARG A 671 17.95 27.34 10.55
C ARG A 671 16.78 26.43 10.17
N THR A 672 15.58 26.71 10.67
CA THR A 672 14.36 25.92 10.45
C THR A 672 13.30 26.78 9.75
N LEU A 673 12.85 26.36 8.57
CA LEU A 673 11.72 26.98 7.86
C LEU A 673 10.53 26.01 7.76
N HIS A 674 9.32 26.54 7.84
CA HIS A 674 8.09 25.79 7.61
C HIS A 674 7.24 26.61 6.63
N LEU A 675 6.82 26.00 5.52
CA LEU A 675 6.16 26.69 4.42
C LEU A 675 4.71 26.22 4.30
N TYR A 676 3.78 27.11 4.68
CA TYR A 676 2.36 27.00 4.37
C TYR A 676 2.14 26.99 2.86
N THR A 677 2.00 25.81 2.24
CA THR A 677 1.95 25.74 0.76
C THR A 677 0.60 26.18 0.21
N LEU A 678 -0.49 26.08 0.99
CA LEU A 678 -1.87 26.14 0.51
C LEU A 678 -2.12 25.18 -0.67
N ASN A 679 -1.46 24.02 -0.66
CA ASN A 679 -1.36 23.07 -1.76
C ASN A 679 -0.78 23.66 -3.06
N MET A 680 -0.01 24.75 -3.01
CA MET A 680 0.62 25.42 -4.15
C MET A 680 2.14 25.24 -4.20
N GLU A 681 2.61 24.65 -5.30
CA GLU A 681 4.01 24.27 -5.52
C GLU A 681 4.92 25.46 -5.87
N LYS A 682 4.52 26.25 -6.88
CA LYS A 682 5.40 27.24 -7.54
C LYS A 682 6.00 28.27 -6.57
N SER A 683 5.18 28.85 -5.69
CA SER A 683 5.64 29.91 -4.78
C SER A 683 6.59 29.38 -3.70
N ALA A 684 6.30 28.21 -3.13
CA ALA A 684 7.13 27.60 -2.09
C ALA A 684 8.50 27.18 -2.65
N LEU A 685 8.53 26.52 -3.82
CA LEU A 685 9.79 26.15 -4.47
C LEU A 685 10.59 27.37 -4.92
N ALA A 686 9.96 28.42 -5.49
CA ALA A 686 10.65 29.64 -5.90
C ALA A 686 11.32 30.38 -4.71
N ILE A 687 10.69 30.42 -3.54
CA ILE A 687 11.31 30.97 -2.32
C ILE A 687 12.55 30.15 -1.94
N LEU A 688 12.45 28.82 -1.90
CA LEU A 688 13.59 27.95 -1.57
C LEU A 688 14.75 28.04 -2.59
N MET A 689 14.44 28.24 -3.88
CA MET A 689 15.44 28.50 -4.92
C MET A 689 16.13 29.85 -4.73
N ASN A 690 15.38 30.92 -4.46
CA ASN A 690 15.94 32.25 -4.19
C ASN A 690 16.81 32.31 -2.92
N LEU A 691 16.58 31.38 -1.98
CA LEU A 691 17.40 31.19 -0.77
C LEU A 691 18.62 30.29 -1.00
N GLY A 692 18.76 29.68 -2.18
CA GLY A 692 19.83 28.71 -2.49
C GLY A 692 19.70 27.37 -1.74
N LEU A 693 18.51 27.05 -1.22
CA LEU A 693 18.25 25.82 -0.46
C LEU A 693 17.91 24.62 -1.34
N ILE A 694 17.45 24.88 -2.57
CA ILE A 694 17.18 23.85 -3.59
C ILE A 694 17.65 24.33 -4.97
N GLU A 695 18.10 23.39 -5.80
CA GLU A 695 18.39 23.61 -7.23
C GLU A 695 17.70 22.52 -8.05
N GLU A 696 17.06 22.88 -9.17
CA GLU A 696 16.38 21.90 -10.06
C GLU A 696 17.35 20.83 -10.62
N SER A 697 18.63 21.16 -10.72
CA SER A 697 19.69 20.32 -11.28
C SER A 697 20.40 19.40 -10.28
N LYS A 698 20.14 19.53 -8.96
CA LYS A 698 20.88 18.83 -7.89
C LYS A 698 19.98 18.03 -6.94
N ILE A 699 19.05 17.26 -7.49
CA ILE A 699 18.24 16.30 -6.71
C ILE A 699 19.14 15.12 -6.28
N SER A 700 19.81 15.26 -5.15
CA SER A 700 20.68 14.23 -4.57
C SER A 700 19.86 13.09 -3.98
N ARG A 701 20.02 11.87 -4.50
CA ARG A 701 19.31 10.67 -4.03
C ARG A 701 20.14 9.91 -2.99
N SER A 702 19.49 9.32 -1.97
CA SER A 702 20.18 8.54 -0.92
C SER A 702 20.47 7.08 -1.33
N LEU A 703 19.67 6.54 -2.23
CA LEU A 703 19.81 5.29 -2.99
C LEU A 703 19.29 5.55 -4.42
N PRO A 704 19.43 4.62 -5.40
CA PRO A 704 18.85 4.81 -6.75
C PRO A 704 17.33 5.06 -6.72
N TRP A 705 16.65 4.39 -5.78
CA TRP A 705 15.22 4.49 -5.47
C TRP A 705 14.97 5.25 -4.15
N ARG A 706 13.75 5.75 -3.93
CA ARG A 706 13.37 6.46 -2.69
C ARG A 706 13.32 5.50 -1.50
N ARG A 707 14.08 5.77 -0.44
CA ARG A 707 13.97 5.07 0.85
C ARG A 707 12.57 5.28 1.45
N PRO A 708 11.96 4.26 2.07
CA PRO A 708 10.73 4.40 2.85
C PRO A 708 10.89 5.37 4.03
N ALA A 709 9.78 6.02 4.41
CA ALA A 709 9.69 6.75 5.68
C ALA A 709 9.11 5.88 6.83
N ASN A 710 8.42 4.78 6.51
CA ASN A 710 7.87 3.87 7.52
C ASN A 710 8.95 3.28 8.43
N VAL A 711 8.79 3.42 9.75
CA VAL A 711 9.75 2.97 10.76
C VAL A 711 10.00 1.47 10.77
N PHE A 712 9.00 0.65 10.44
CA PHE A 712 9.15 -0.81 10.31
C PHE A 712 9.99 -1.19 9.07
N ARG A 713 10.08 -0.29 8.09
CA ARG A 713 10.73 -0.49 6.79
C ARG A 713 12.05 0.30 6.62
N VAL A 714 12.41 1.17 7.57
CA VAL A 714 13.52 2.14 7.44
C VAL A 714 14.92 1.50 7.21
N LYS A 715 15.06 0.21 7.52
CA LYS A 715 16.29 -0.59 7.35
C LYS A 715 16.45 -1.18 5.94
N GLU A 716 15.42 -1.09 5.09
CA GLU A 716 15.47 -1.57 3.71
C GLU A 716 16.55 -0.82 2.89
N ASP A 717 17.55 -1.54 2.37
CA ASP A 717 18.62 -0.95 1.56
C ASP A 717 18.91 -1.65 0.22
N VAL A 718 18.24 -2.79 -0.09
CA VAL A 718 18.37 -3.51 -1.36
C VAL A 718 17.01 -3.98 -1.91
N ARG A 719 16.81 -3.86 -3.23
CA ARG A 719 15.60 -4.29 -3.96
C ARG A 719 15.91 -4.98 -5.30
N PRO A 720 15.01 -5.86 -5.80
CA PRO A 720 15.05 -6.33 -7.19
C PRO A 720 14.84 -5.19 -8.18
N ILE A 721 15.56 -5.21 -9.32
CA ILE A 721 15.52 -4.15 -10.35
C ILE A 721 14.18 -4.02 -11.09
N PHE A 722 13.39 -5.09 -11.14
CA PHE A 722 12.23 -5.23 -12.03
C PHE A 722 11.17 -4.13 -11.80
N TRP A 723 10.86 -3.85 -10.53
CA TRP A 723 9.92 -2.79 -10.16
C TRP A 723 10.55 -1.38 -10.08
N ALA A 724 11.75 -1.14 -10.62
CA ALA A 724 12.37 0.20 -10.61
C ALA A 724 11.46 1.28 -11.24
N ASN A 725 10.76 0.92 -12.33
CA ASN A 725 9.79 1.78 -13.00
C ASN A 725 8.38 1.73 -12.36
N ARG A 726 8.14 0.84 -11.38
CA ARG A 726 6.84 0.64 -10.70
C ARG A 726 7.00 0.57 -9.17
N PRO A 727 7.59 1.59 -8.51
CA PRO A 727 7.92 1.51 -7.09
C PRO A 727 6.70 1.41 -6.17
N LYS A 728 5.54 1.94 -6.60
CA LYS A 728 4.25 1.82 -5.89
C LYS A 728 3.77 0.36 -5.84
N SER A 729 4.00 -0.39 -6.94
CA SER A 729 3.72 -1.82 -7.00
C SER A 729 4.51 -2.60 -5.96
N TYR A 730 5.84 -2.45 -6.01
CA TYR A 730 6.74 -3.14 -5.08
C TYR A 730 6.41 -2.86 -3.62
N ILE A 731 6.11 -1.60 -3.26
CA ILE A 731 5.74 -1.22 -1.89
C ILE A 731 4.48 -1.95 -1.44
N SER A 732 3.42 -1.97 -2.26
CA SER A 732 2.16 -2.67 -1.95
C SER A 732 2.38 -4.17 -1.75
N ARG A 733 3.12 -4.81 -2.68
CA ARG A 733 3.50 -6.24 -2.64
C ARG A 733 4.28 -6.66 -1.40
N THR A 734 4.89 -5.71 -0.70
CA THR A 734 5.80 -5.96 0.43
C THR A 734 5.34 -5.30 1.73
N VAL A 735 4.15 -4.69 1.78
CA VAL A 735 3.70 -3.87 2.93
C VAL A 735 3.51 -4.69 4.23
N GLY A 736 3.24 -5.99 4.10
CA GLY A 736 3.03 -6.92 5.22
C GLY A 736 4.24 -7.78 5.60
N TRP A 737 5.47 -7.40 5.21
CA TRP A 737 6.68 -8.18 5.54
C TRP A 737 7.15 -7.91 6.99
N ASP A 738 7.38 -8.98 7.76
CA ASP A 738 7.94 -8.92 9.12
C ASP A 738 9.38 -8.37 9.17
N GLN A 739 10.15 -8.57 8.09
CA GLN A 739 11.54 -8.13 7.96
C GLN A 739 11.81 -7.69 6.51
N TYR A 740 12.59 -6.61 6.36
CA TYR A 740 12.97 -6.07 5.05
C TYR A 740 14.48 -6.28 4.77
N PRO A 741 14.90 -6.47 3.50
CA PRO A 741 16.29 -6.74 3.15
C PRO A 741 17.28 -5.62 3.53
N GLN A 742 18.35 -6.00 4.23
CA GLN A 742 19.44 -5.12 4.66
C GLN A 742 20.81 -5.77 4.42
N GLY A 743 21.68 -5.09 3.67
CA GLY A 743 23.07 -5.46 3.41
C GLY A 743 23.26 -6.82 2.73
N GLN A 744 24.43 -7.44 2.92
CA GLN A 744 24.73 -8.77 2.39
C GLN A 744 24.16 -9.93 3.22
N SER A 745 23.61 -9.67 4.42
CA SER A 745 23.24 -10.74 5.37
C SER A 745 21.99 -11.54 4.98
N ILE A 746 21.33 -11.19 3.86
CA ILE A 746 20.01 -11.68 3.45
C ILE A 746 20.03 -12.40 2.08
N PHE A 747 21.21 -12.87 1.63
CA PHE A 747 21.39 -13.70 0.41
C PHE A 747 20.55 -15.01 0.35
N TYR A 748 19.89 -15.42 1.44
CA TYR A 748 18.94 -16.53 1.49
C TYR A 748 17.52 -16.13 1.93
N ARG A 749 17.20 -14.82 2.04
CA ARG A 749 16.01 -14.33 2.75
C ARG A 749 15.24 -13.17 2.11
N VAL A 750 15.56 -12.75 0.89
CA VAL A 750 14.70 -11.80 0.14
C VAL A 750 13.32 -12.42 -0.13
N VAL A 751 13.23 -13.76 -0.21
CA VAL A 751 11.99 -14.54 -0.30
C VAL A 751 11.74 -15.38 0.97
N SER A 752 12.76 -16.06 1.51
CA SER A 752 12.59 -17.02 2.63
C SER A 752 12.38 -16.41 4.04
N ALA A 753 11.98 -15.14 4.14
CA ALA A 753 11.67 -14.49 5.42
C ALA A 753 10.22 -14.74 5.89
N VAL A 754 9.27 -14.90 4.97
CA VAL A 754 7.85 -15.17 5.26
C VAL A 754 7.32 -16.18 4.22
N PHE A 755 6.69 -17.27 4.68
CA PHE A 755 6.10 -18.38 3.88
C PHE A 755 7.05 -19.21 2.97
N PRO A 756 7.65 -20.32 3.46
CA PRO A 756 8.42 -21.27 2.65
C PRO A 756 7.52 -22.24 1.84
N GLY A 757 6.46 -21.74 1.19
CA GLY A 757 5.45 -22.60 0.55
C GLY A 757 4.58 -21.99 -0.56
N TYR A 758 4.70 -20.70 -0.87
CA TYR A 758 3.84 -20.00 -1.85
C TYR A 758 4.61 -19.32 -2.99
N PHE A 759 5.75 -19.90 -3.39
CA PHE A 759 6.59 -19.44 -4.52
C PHE A 759 6.74 -20.49 -5.65
N PHE A 760 5.94 -21.55 -5.60
CA PHE A 760 5.82 -22.55 -6.66
C PHE A 760 4.33 -22.76 -6.97
N ASP A 761 4.00 -22.82 -8.25
CA ASP A 761 2.65 -22.67 -8.83
C ASP A 761 1.89 -21.42 -8.34
N VAL A 762 2.34 -20.26 -8.83
CA VAL A 762 1.59 -19.00 -8.79
C VAL A 762 1.36 -18.51 -10.22
N GLY A 763 0.07 -18.31 -10.56
CA GLY A 763 -0.38 -17.75 -11.84
C GLY A 763 -1.58 -16.81 -11.74
N ASP A 764 -2.15 -16.59 -10.54
CA ASP A 764 -3.34 -15.75 -10.28
C ASP A 764 -3.21 -14.79 -9.08
N PHE A 765 -2.17 -14.93 -8.22
CA PHE A 765 -2.01 -14.08 -7.03
C PHE A 765 -1.21 -12.80 -7.32
N ASP A 766 -0.06 -12.94 -7.98
CA ASP A 766 0.71 -11.80 -8.49
C ASP A 766 -0.04 -11.01 -9.56
N VAL A 767 -1.00 -11.68 -10.20
CA VAL A 767 -2.03 -11.09 -11.05
C VAL A 767 -2.87 -10.09 -10.26
N LEU A 768 -3.60 -10.52 -9.21
CA LEU A 768 -4.51 -9.62 -8.48
C LEU A 768 -3.81 -8.37 -7.94
N ILE A 769 -2.60 -8.49 -7.40
CA ILE A 769 -1.91 -7.31 -6.86
C ILE A 769 -1.66 -6.29 -8.00
N SER A 770 -1.31 -6.74 -9.20
CA SER A 770 -1.22 -5.91 -10.41
C SER A 770 -2.56 -5.26 -10.79
N LEU A 771 -3.68 -6.00 -10.68
CA LEU A 771 -5.03 -5.48 -10.92
C LEU A 771 -5.42 -4.36 -9.95
N LEU A 772 -5.07 -4.55 -8.68
CA LEU A 772 -5.30 -3.58 -7.62
C LEU A 772 -4.47 -2.33 -7.85
N LEU A 773 -3.21 -2.46 -8.27
CA LEU A 773 -2.33 -1.33 -8.55
C LEU A 773 -2.77 -0.51 -9.78
N LEU A 774 -3.33 -1.17 -10.80
CA LEU A 774 -4.01 -0.51 -11.93
C LEU A 774 -5.36 0.13 -11.53
N ARG A 775 -5.82 -0.02 -10.28
CA ARG A 775 -7.00 0.67 -9.71
C ARG A 775 -6.65 1.72 -8.64
N PHE A 776 -5.63 1.47 -7.81
CA PHE A 776 -5.16 2.40 -6.79
C PHE A 776 -4.58 3.70 -7.36
N MET A 777 -4.09 3.67 -8.61
CA MET A 777 -3.94 4.87 -9.43
C MET A 777 -5.23 5.11 -10.20
N ARG A 778 -5.99 6.16 -9.86
CA ARG A 778 -7.27 6.43 -10.53
C ARG A 778 -7.05 6.75 -12.03
N PRO A 779 -7.73 6.03 -12.96
CA PRO A 779 -7.54 6.18 -14.41
C PRO A 779 -7.58 7.59 -15.03
N ARG A 780 -8.23 8.57 -14.39
CA ARG A 780 -8.69 9.80 -15.07
C ARG A 780 -7.60 10.67 -15.69
N ALA A 781 -6.42 10.74 -15.07
CA ALA A 781 -5.29 11.52 -15.59
C ALA A 781 -4.36 10.67 -16.45
N ARG A 782 -3.91 9.52 -15.93
CA ARG A 782 -2.89 8.69 -16.59
C ARG A 782 -3.45 7.77 -17.67
N ASP A 783 -4.59 7.12 -17.49
CA ASP A 783 -5.20 6.32 -18.57
C ASP A 783 -5.71 7.23 -19.69
N LYS A 784 -6.07 8.49 -19.39
CA LYS A 784 -6.29 9.51 -20.42
C LYS A 784 -5.01 9.75 -21.22
N LYS A 785 -3.89 10.02 -20.56
CA LYS A 785 -2.58 10.25 -21.22
C LYS A 785 -2.11 9.02 -22.01
N LEU A 786 -2.25 7.81 -21.45
CA LEU A 786 -1.96 6.55 -22.14
C LEU A 786 -2.91 6.32 -23.32
N ARG A 787 -4.19 6.69 -23.22
CA ARG A 787 -5.13 6.65 -24.36
C ARG A 787 -4.78 7.67 -25.44
N GLU A 788 -4.29 8.85 -25.07
CA GLU A 788 -3.83 9.88 -26.02
C GLU A 788 -2.48 9.53 -26.68
N GLU A 789 -1.57 8.83 -25.99
CA GLU A 789 -0.23 8.48 -26.49
C GLU A 789 -0.11 7.06 -27.08
N TRP A 790 -0.84 6.07 -26.57
CA TRP A 790 -0.68 4.64 -26.90
C TRP A 790 -1.91 3.97 -27.55
N ALA A 791 -3.13 4.51 -27.42
CA ALA A 791 -4.33 3.93 -28.05
C ALA A 791 -4.50 4.35 -29.54
N VAL A 792 -3.38 4.38 -30.27
CA VAL A 792 -3.36 4.58 -31.72
C VAL A 792 -3.66 3.26 -32.44
N PRO A 793 -4.37 3.25 -33.59
CA PRO A 793 -4.68 2.01 -34.30
C PRO A 793 -3.42 1.22 -34.69
N LEU A 794 -3.42 -0.09 -34.40
CA LEU A 794 -2.30 -1.00 -34.70
C LEU A 794 -2.71 -1.96 -35.81
N ASN A 795 -1.99 -1.95 -36.92
CA ASN A 795 -2.27 -2.72 -38.14
C ASN A 795 -1.38 -3.96 -38.23
N ASN A 796 -0.19 -3.89 -37.64
CA ASN A 796 0.85 -4.91 -37.68
C ASN A 796 1.71 -4.81 -36.40
N VAL A 797 2.65 -5.75 -36.22
CA VAL A 797 3.49 -5.80 -35.02
C VAL A 797 4.59 -4.72 -35.02
N GLU A 798 4.95 -4.21 -36.20
CA GLU A 798 5.89 -3.09 -36.36
C GLU A 798 5.33 -1.77 -35.80
N ASP A 799 4.01 -1.54 -35.83
CA ASP A 799 3.35 -0.40 -35.17
C ASP A 799 3.56 -0.44 -33.64
N ILE A 800 3.62 -1.64 -33.04
CA ILE A 800 3.97 -1.83 -31.63
C ILE A 800 5.45 -1.50 -31.41
N TYR A 801 6.35 -2.01 -32.25
CA TYR A 801 7.79 -1.75 -32.17
C TYR A 801 8.09 -0.24 -32.24
N GLU A 802 7.37 0.48 -33.12
CA GLU A 802 7.47 1.93 -33.21
C GLU A 802 7.07 2.64 -31.91
N ASN A 803 6.05 2.19 -31.18
CA ASN A 803 5.58 2.88 -29.97
C ASN A 803 6.57 2.76 -28.81
N PHE A 804 7.19 1.59 -28.61
CA PHE A 804 8.32 1.46 -27.68
C PHE A 804 9.52 2.33 -28.09
N MET A 805 9.85 2.40 -29.38
CA MET A 805 10.89 3.31 -29.89
C MET A 805 10.53 4.79 -29.66
N LYS A 806 9.28 5.19 -29.88
CA LYS A 806 8.79 6.56 -29.64
C LYS A 806 8.90 6.92 -28.15
N PHE A 807 8.59 5.99 -27.23
CA PHE A 807 8.84 6.18 -25.79
C PHE A 807 10.33 6.32 -25.46
N CYS A 808 11.19 5.43 -25.97
CA CYS A 808 12.64 5.49 -25.73
C CYS A 808 13.31 6.74 -26.34
N LEU A 809 12.77 7.30 -27.42
CA LEU A 809 13.22 8.59 -27.96
C LEU A 809 12.52 9.81 -27.31
N GLY A 810 11.78 9.62 -26.22
CA GLY A 810 11.11 10.69 -25.46
C GLY A 810 9.97 11.40 -26.21
N LYS A 811 9.46 10.79 -27.29
CA LYS A 811 8.33 11.31 -28.08
C LYS A 811 6.98 11.01 -27.42
N LEU A 812 6.89 9.88 -26.71
CA LEU A 812 5.82 9.59 -25.74
C LEU A 812 6.35 9.89 -24.33
N LYS A 813 5.50 10.38 -23.43
CA LYS A 813 5.89 10.73 -22.05
C LYS A 813 5.42 9.72 -21.01
N SER A 814 4.56 8.78 -21.37
CA SER A 814 4.05 7.72 -20.52
C SER A 814 4.36 6.34 -21.11
N SER A 815 4.30 5.30 -20.28
CA SER A 815 4.39 3.90 -20.71
C SER A 815 3.48 3.04 -19.82
N PRO A 816 2.82 1.99 -20.35
CA PRO A 816 2.06 1.04 -19.55
C PRO A 816 2.91 0.42 -18.42
N TRP A 817 4.19 0.15 -18.68
CA TRP A 817 5.12 -0.48 -17.73
C TRP A 817 5.83 0.50 -16.78
N SER A 818 5.58 1.81 -16.87
CA SER A 818 6.23 2.82 -16.02
C SER A 818 5.23 3.71 -15.29
N ASP A 819 5.28 3.68 -13.95
CA ASP A 819 4.61 4.63 -13.06
C ASP A 819 5.36 5.97 -12.94
N LEU A 820 6.56 6.05 -13.54
CA LEU A 820 7.37 7.25 -13.63
C LEU A 820 7.12 7.96 -14.96
N ASP A 821 6.94 9.28 -14.90
CA ASP A 821 6.62 10.11 -16.06
C ASP A 821 7.91 10.53 -16.81
N GLY A 822 8.05 10.07 -18.05
CA GLY A 822 9.25 10.25 -18.86
C GLY A 822 10.44 9.35 -18.48
N LEU A 823 11.52 9.46 -19.25
CA LEU A 823 12.73 8.64 -19.09
C LEU A 823 13.63 9.15 -17.95
N GLN A 824 14.18 8.22 -17.16
CA GLN A 824 15.16 8.56 -16.12
C GLN A 824 16.46 9.14 -16.73
N PRO A 825 17.23 9.94 -15.95
CA PRO A 825 18.45 10.57 -16.44
C PRO A 825 19.50 9.57 -16.97
N GLU A 826 19.61 8.39 -16.36
CA GLU A 826 20.51 7.32 -16.79
C GLU A 826 20.05 6.64 -18.10
N THR A 827 18.74 6.45 -18.29
CA THR A 827 18.17 5.88 -19.52
C THR A 827 18.51 6.73 -20.75
N LYS A 828 18.60 8.06 -20.58
CA LYS A 828 18.98 9.02 -21.63
C LYS A 828 20.43 8.86 -22.14
N ILE A 829 21.26 8.05 -21.48
CA ILE A 829 22.62 7.72 -21.93
C ILE A 829 22.60 6.65 -23.04
N ILE A 830 21.59 5.77 -23.04
CA ILE A 830 21.47 4.59 -23.92
C ILE A 830 20.20 4.61 -24.78
N ASN A 831 19.47 5.71 -24.82
CA ASN A 831 18.10 5.76 -25.32
C ASN A 831 17.97 5.55 -26.85
N GLU A 832 18.96 5.98 -27.63
CA GLU A 832 19.04 5.68 -29.07
C GLU A 832 19.31 4.19 -29.34
N LEU A 833 20.13 3.55 -28.49
CA LEU A 833 20.42 2.11 -28.57
C LEU A 833 19.19 1.29 -28.21
N LEU A 834 18.47 1.69 -27.15
CA LEU A 834 17.14 1.15 -26.82
C LEU A 834 16.18 1.34 -28.01
N GLY A 835 16.06 2.54 -28.57
CA GLY A 835 15.22 2.80 -29.75
C GLY A 835 15.55 1.89 -30.94
N SER A 836 16.82 1.56 -31.14
CA SER A 836 17.28 0.64 -32.19
C SER A 836 16.85 -0.81 -31.95
N ILE A 837 17.03 -1.36 -30.73
CA ILE A 837 16.62 -2.74 -30.44
C ILE A 837 15.08 -2.90 -30.40
N ASN A 838 14.35 -1.86 -30.02
CA ASN A 838 12.89 -1.84 -30.06
C ASN A 838 12.38 -1.99 -31.50
N LEU A 839 12.96 -1.26 -32.48
CA LEU A 839 12.63 -1.45 -33.90
C LEU A 839 13.04 -2.82 -34.46
N LYS A 840 14.00 -3.50 -33.81
CA LYS A 840 14.35 -4.90 -34.08
C LYS A 840 13.42 -5.90 -33.39
N GLY A 841 12.38 -5.46 -32.67
CA GLY A 841 11.41 -6.33 -31.98
C GLY A 841 11.88 -6.86 -30.61
N PHE A 842 12.78 -6.14 -29.94
CA PHE A 842 13.17 -6.38 -28.55
C PHE A 842 12.61 -5.23 -27.70
N LEU A 843 11.42 -5.46 -27.13
CA LEU A 843 10.50 -4.42 -26.64
C LEU A 843 10.79 -4.05 -25.19
N SER A 844 11.65 -3.06 -24.98
CA SER A 844 12.28 -2.76 -23.69
C SER A 844 11.35 -2.05 -22.70
N ILE A 845 11.20 -2.62 -21.50
CA ILE A 845 10.39 -2.08 -20.40
C ILE A 845 11.24 -1.51 -19.24
N ASN A 846 12.50 -1.92 -19.12
CA ASN A 846 13.41 -1.53 -18.05
C ASN A 846 14.87 -1.56 -18.52
N SER A 847 15.74 -0.70 -17.99
CA SER A 847 17.15 -0.61 -18.41
C SER A 847 18.01 0.28 -17.52
N GLN A 848 19.28 -0.06 -17.33
CA GLN A 848 20.32 0.84 -16.80
C GLN A 848 21.63 0.71 -17.61
N PRO A 849 22.43 1.79 -17.76
CA PRO A 849 23.71 1.76 -18.46
C PRO A 849 24.80 1.04 -17.65
N ALA A 850 25.94 0.73 -18.30
CA ALA A 850 27.16 0.42 -17.56
C ALA A 850 27.75 1.70 -16.95
N VAL A 851 28.18 1.63 -15.69
CA VAL A 851 28.87 2.72 -14.99
C VAL A 851 30.06 2.16 -14.23
N ASN A 852 31.25 2.67 -14.55
CA ASN A 852 32.50 2.29 -13.92
C ASN A 852 33.04 3.45 -13.07
N GLY A 853 32.58 3.56 -11.82
CA GLY A 853 33.11 4.54 -10.87
C GLY A 853 32.78 5.99 -11.21
N ALA A 854 31.53 6.29 -11.54
CA ALA A 854 31.08 7.69 -11.60
C ALA A 854 31.04 8.29 -10.19
N GLN A 855 31.19 9.62 -10.06
CA GLN A 855 31.07 10.29 -8.77
C GLN A 855 29.65 10.14 -8.21
N SER A 856 29.53 9.94 -6.90
CA SER A 856 28.25 9.70 -6.22
C SER A 856 27.29 10.91 -6.17
N ASP A 857 27.75 12.09 -6.59
CA ASP A 857 26.97 13.31 -6.81
C ASP A 857 26.72 13.63 -8.31
N SER A 858 27.02 12.68 -9.21
CA SER A 858 26.71 12.77 -10.64
C SER A 858 25.21 12.99 -10.90
N PRO A 859 24.80 14.00 -11.71
CA PRO A 859 23.39 14.31 -11.94
C PRO A 859 22.64 13.27 -12.80
N SER A 860 23.35 12.31 -13.41
CA SER A 860 22.72 11.25 -14.22
C SER A 860 22.53 9.92 -13.47
N VAL A 861 23.50 9.54 -12.62
CA VAL A 861 23.59 8.20 -12.00
C VAL A 861 24.00 8.23 -10.51
N GLY A 862 24.25 9.41 -9.94
CA GLY A 862 24.78 9.57 -8.59
C GLY A 862 23.75 9.33 -7.49
N TRP A 863 24.17 8.64 -6.42
CA TRP A 863 23.41 8.44 -5.19
C TRP A 863 24.34 8.19 -4.00
N GLY A 864 23.83 8.36 -2.78
CA GLY A 864 24.52 8.02 -1.52
C GLY A 864 25.28 9.17 -0.83
N GLY A 865 25.26 10.36 -1.44
CA GLY A 865 25.94 11.57 -0.96
C GLY A 865 27.34 11.76 -1.56
N PRO A 866 27.91 12.97 -1.53
CA PRO A 866 29.12 13.33 -2.28
C PRO A 866 30.40 12.62 -1.77
N GLY A 867 31.42 12.57 -2.63
CA GLY A 867 32.76 12.06 -2.31
C GLY A 867 32.95 10.53 -2.37
N GLY A 868 31.93 9.79 -2.81
CA GLY A 868 32.02 8.36 -3.13
C GLY A 868 31.98 8.08 -4.63
N TYR A 869 31.93 6.80 -4.98
CA TYR A 869 31.86 6.30 -6.35
C TYR A 869 30.75 5.26 -6.51
N VAL A 870 29.98 5.39 -7.59
CA VAL A 870 28.86 4.49 -7.94
C VAL A 870 29.17 3.68 -9.18
N TYR A 871 28.62 2.48 -9.24
CA TYR A 871 28.88 1.46 -10.25
C TYR A 871 27.58 0.79 -10.68
N GLN A 872 27.46 0.48 -11.98
CA GLN A 872 26.33 -0.21 -12.58
C GLN A 872 26.81 -1.22 -13.63
N LYS A 873 26.24 -2.42 -13.62
CA LYS A 873 26.25 -3.33 -14.77
C LYS A 873 25.22 -2.86 -15.78
N ALA A 874 25.53 -2.97 -17.08
CA ALA A 874 24.52 -2.73 -18.10
C ALA A 874 23.42 -3.80 -17.99
N TYR A 875 22.18 -3.37 -18.07
CA TYR A 875 21.00 -4.20 -17.97
C TYR A 875 19.92 -3.70 -18.91
N VAL A 876 19.24 -4.62 -19.60
CA VAL A 876 18.03 -4.33 -20.37
C VAL A 876 17.03 -5.46 -20.17
N GLU A 877 15.78 -5.08 -19.98
CA GLU A 877 14.64 -5.97 -19.83
C GLU A 877 13.63 -5.71 -20.95
N PHE A 878 13.19 -6.76 -21.64
CA PHE A 878 12.37 -6.61 -22.85
C PHE A 878 11.49 -7.82 -23.14
N PHE A 879 10.40 -7.62 -23.90
CA PHE A 879 9.65 -8.70 -24.55
C PHE A 879 10.20 -8.99 -25.95
N CYS A 880 10.29 -10.25 -26.36
CA CYS A 880 10.54 -10.62 -27.75
C CYS A 880 9.88 -11.96 -28.15
N SER A 881 9.74 -12.20 -29.46
CA SER A 881 9.27 -13.49 -29.97
C SER A 881 10.29 -14.61 -29.70
N LEU A 882 9.82 -15.86 -29.66
CA LEU A 882 10.69 -17.04 -29.45
C LEU A 882 11.80 -17.17 -30.52
N GLU A 883 11.53 -16.75 -31.76
CA GLU A 883 12.54 -16.70 -32.82
C GLU A 883 13.69 -15.74 -32.47
N LYS A 884 13.36 -14.52 -32.03
CA LYS A 884 14.32 -13.50 -31.61
C LYS A 884 15.08 -13.90 -30.34
N LEU A 885 14.40 -14.56 -29.39
CA LEU A 885 15.03 -15.13 -28.20
C LEU A 885 16.06 -16.22 -28.58
N ASN A 886 15.72 -17.14 -29.48
CA ASN A 886 16.64 -18.18 -29.92
C ASN A 886 17.88 -17.61 -30.64
N ALA A 887 17.68 -16.61 -31.51
CA ALA A 887 18.78 -15.91 -32.18
C ALA A 887 19.70 -15.18 -31.16
N LEU A 888 19.11 -14.53 -30.16
CA LEU A 888 19.83 -13.87 -29.07
C LEU A 888 20.62 -14.87 -28.22
N VAL A 889 20.00 -15.97 -27.79
CA VAL A 889 20.64 -17.02 -26.99
C VAL A 889 21.82 -17.65 -27.72
N GLU A 890 21.71 -17.87 -29.04
CA GLU A 890 22.84 -18.34 -29.85
C GLU A 890 23.98 -17.31 -29.92
N LYS A 891 23.65 -16.03 -30.10
CA LYS A 891 24.65 -14.94 -30.08
C LYS A 891 25.34 -14.81 -28.71
N CYS A 892 24.59 -14.89 -27.60
CA CYS A 892 25.10 -14.82 -26.23
C CYS A 892 26.22 -15.83 -25.92
N LYS A 893 26.26 -17.00 -26.59
CA LYS A 893 27.36 -17.98 -26.41
C LYS A 893 28.75 -17.43 -26.74
N ASN A 894 28.83 -16.38 -27.54
CA ASN A 894 30.08 -15.70 -27.92
C ASN A 894 30.52 -14.65 -26.88
N PHE A 895 29.65 -14.33 -25.91
CA PHE A 895 29.83 -13.29 -24.90
C PHE A 895 29.70 -13.92 -23.50
N PRO A 896 30.74 -14.60 -22.98
CA PRO A 896 30.66 -15.41 -21.76
C PRO A 896 30.40 -14.61 -20.47
N TYR A 897 30.39 -13.28 -20.55
CA TYR A 897 30.04 -12.35 -19.47
C TYR A 897 28.57 -11.91 -19.50
N LEU A 898 27.79 -12.23 -20.55
CA LEU A 898 26.35 -11.99 -20.59
C LEU A 898 25.60 -13.07 -19.81
N THR A 899 24.77 -12.63 -18.85
CA THR A 899 23.84 -13.51 -18.13
C THR A 899 22.40 -13.12 -18.44
N TYR A 900 21.58 -14.09 -18.82
CA TYR A 900 20.19 -13.87 -19.23
C TYR A 900 19.23 -14.85 -18.54
N MET A 901 18.00 -14.40 -18.35
CA MET A 901 16.86 -15.23 -17.96
C MET A 901 15.64 -14.80 -18.77
N ALA A 902 14.90 -15.77 -19.29
CA ALA A 902 13.72 -15.55 -20.13
C ALA A 902 12.57 -16.46 -19.68
N VAL A 903 11.36 -15.90 -19.64
CA VAL A 903 10.14 -16.62 -19.26
C VAL A 903 8.95 -16.16 -20.12
N ASN A 904 8.10 -17.08 -20.56
CA ASN A 904 6.82 -16.72 -21.20
C ASN A 904 5.67 -16.74 -20.19
N LYS A 905 4.48 -16.29 -20.62
CA LYS A 905 3.28 -16.26 -19.76
C LYS A 905 2.91 -17.64 -19.17
N GLN A 906 3.28 -18.73 -19.84
CA GLN A 906 3.05 -20.11 -19.41
C GLN A 906 4.20 -20.70 -18.55
N GLY A 907 5.16 -19.88 -18.10
CA GLY A 907 6.25 -20.32 -17.21
C GLY A 907 7.41 -21.07 -17.87
N SER A 908 7.44 -21.16 -19.21
CA SER A 908 8.55 -21.78 -19.95
C SER A 908 9.84 -20.98 -19.75
N TRP A 909 10.83 -21.59 -19.11
CA TRP A 909 12.05 -20.92 -18.63
C TRP A 909 13.28 -21.24 -19.48
N ILE A 910 14.02 -20.21 -19.91
CA ILE A 910 15.29 -20.34 -20.65
C ILE A 910 16.31 -19.37 -20.05
N SER A 911 17.44 -19.88 -19.52
CA SER A 911 18.45 -19.07 -18.83
C SER A 911 19.83 -19.73 -18.87
N ASN A 912 20.89 -18.94 -18.64
CA ASN A 912 22.23 -19.44 -18.30
C ASN A 912 22.63 -19.21 -16.82
N LEU A 913 21.66 -18.89 -15.96
CA LEU A 913 21.79 -18.78 -14.50
C LEU A 913 21.07 -19.93 -13.80
N ASN A 914 21.50 -20.29 -12.58
CA ASN A 914 20.72 -21.12 -11.68
C ASN A 914 19.62 -20.28 -11.01
N LYS A 915 18.54 -20.93 -10.55
CA LYS A 915 17.41 -20.23 -9.88
C LYS A 915 17.79 -19.49 -8.59
N THR A 916 18.94 -19.80 -8.00
CA THR A 916 19.46 -19.18 -6.76
C THR A 916 20.49 -18.08 -7.00
N ASP A 917 20.83 -17.76 -8.26
CA ASP A 917 21.96 -16.88 -8.58
C ASP A 917 21.54 -15.39 -8.55
N VAL A 918 21.53 -14.80 -7.36
CA VAL A 918 21.27 -13.37 -7.17
C VAL A 918 22.47 -12.54 -7.64
N ASN A 919 22.25 -11.69 -8.65
CA ASN A 919 23.30 -10.90 -9.29
C ASN A 919 23.20 -9.41 -8.90
N ALA A 920 24.20 -8.88 -8.19
CA ALA A 920 24.28 -7.44 -7.90
C ALA A 920 24.58 -6.64 -9.18
N VAL A 921 23.69 -5.69 -9.51
CA VAL A 921 23.77 -4.87 -10.73
C VAL A 921 24.06 -3.40 -10.46
N THR A 922 23.82 -2.89 -9.25
CA THR A 922 24.20 -1.51 -8.87
C THR A 922 24.77 -1.50 -7.46
N TRP A 923 25.91 -0.84 -7.26
CA TRP A 923 26.57 -0.69 -5.95
C TRP A 923 27.35 0.62 -5.83
N GLY A 924 27.71 1.00 -4.61
CA GLY A 924 28.41 2.24 -4.30
C GLY A 924 29.44 2.07 -3.18
N VAL A 925 30.57 2.75 -3.34
CA VAL A 925 31.70 2.75 -2.40
C VAL A 925 31.87 4.17 -1.88
N PHE A 926 31.79 4.36 -0.56
CA PHE A 926 31.72 5.68 0.07
C PHE A 926 32.78 5.84 1.17
N PRO A 927 33.31 7.05 1.41
CA PRO A 927 34.30 7.29 2.46
C PRO A 927 33.80 6.85 3.83
N ALA A 928 34.60 6.01 4.51
CA ALA A 928 34.32 5.48 5.85
C ALA A 928 32.96 4.77 6.03
N LYS A 929 32.42 4.16 4.97
CA LYS A 929 31.23 3.28 5.01
C LYS A 929 31.55 1.93 4.37
N GLU A 930 30.71 0.93 4.67
CA GLU A 930 30.68 -0.34 3.93
C GLU A 930 30.11 -0.15 2.52
N ILE A 931 30.28 -1.16 1.65
CA ILE A 931 29.75 -1.15 0.29
C ILE A 931 28.23 -1.35 0.34
N ILE A 932 27.48 -0.47 -0.32
CA ILE A 932 26.02 -0.56 -0.42
C ILE A 932 25.69 -1.11 -1.81
N GLN A 933 24.85 -2.15 -1.90
CA GLN A 933 24.50 -2.85 -3.15
C GLN A 933 22.97 -2.83 -3.40
N PRO A 934 22.37 -1.65 -3.68
CA PRO A 934 20.92 -1.46 -3.51
C PRO A 934 20.03 -2.02 -4.63
N THR A 935 20.61 -2.57 -5.70
CA THR A 935 19.85 -3.13 -6.82
C THR A 935 20.42 -4.47 -7.26
N VAL A 936 19.57 -5.49 -7.30
CA VAL A 936 19.89 -6.86 -7.73
C VAL A 936 18.98 -7.34 -8.86
N VAL A 937 19.48 -8.30 -9.65
CA VAL A 937 18.68 -9.19 -10.50
C VAL A 937 18.57 -10.53 -9.76
N ASP A 938 17.35 -10.99 -9.53
CA ASP A 938 17.04 -12.20 -8.75
C ASP A 938 16.05 -13.09 -9.52
N PRO A 939 16.35 -14.38 -9.79
CA PRO A 939 15.47 -15.26 -10.54
C PRO A 939 14.11 -15.52 -9.88
N GLU A 940 14.02 -15.55 -8.54
CA GLU A 940 12.75 -15.79 -7.85
C GLU A 940 11.83 -14.56 -7.96
N SER A 941 12.35 -13.37 -7.68
CA SER A 941 11.65 -12.10 -7.92
C SER A 941 11.25 -11.88 -9.39
N PHE A 942 12.02 -12.39 -10.36
CA PHE A 942 11.67 -12.31 -11.78
C PHE A 942 10.45 -13.18 -12.14
N LEU A 943 10.28 -14.33 -11.48
CA LEU A 943 9.12 -15.21 -11.65
C LEU A 943 7.83 -14.64 -11.04
N VAL A 944 7.94 -13.80 -9.99
CA VAL A 944 6.82 -13.00 -9.42
C VAL A 944 6.47 -11.82 -10.34
N TRP A 945 7.50 -11.12 -10.82
CA TRP A 945 7.33 -9.96 -11.71
C TRP A 945 6.72 -10.31 -13.07
N LYS A 946 6.96 -11.52 -13.60
CA LYS A 946 6.48 -11.94 -14.93
C LYS A 946 4.99 -11.66 -15.13
N ASP A 947 4.14 -11.92 -14.13
CA ASP A 947 2.70 -11.86 -14.30
C ASP A 947 2.22 -10.42 -14.41
N GLU A 948 2.73 -9.53 -13.56
CA GLU A 948 2.53 -8.08 -13.68
C GLU A 948 3.00 -7.55 -15.04
N ALA A 949 4.20 -7.97 -15.47
CA ALA A 949 4.76 -7.55 -16.75
C ALA A 949 3.90 -8.00 -17.94
N PHE A 950 3.41 -9.25 -17.93
CA PHE A 950 2.57 -9.79 -19.00
C PHE A 950 1.16 -9.17 -19.00
N GLU A 951 0.52 -8.98 -17.85
CA GLU A 951 -0.84 -8.38 -17.81
C GLU A 951 -0.92 -6.92 -18.22
N ILE A 952 0.19 -6.18 -18.10
CA ILE A 952 0.22 -4.80 -18.58
C ILE A 952 -0.01 -4.73 -20.11
N TRP A 953 0.20 -5.82 -20.86
CA TRP A 953 -0.28 -5.95 -22.24
C TRP A 953 -1.81 -5.92 -22.32
N SER A 954 -2.54 -6.94 -21.86
CA SER A 954 -4.00 -7.02 -21.96
C SER A 954 -4.73 -5.96 -21.14
N ARG A 955 -4.39 -5.81 -19.87
CA ARG A 955 -5.15 -5.01 -18.90
C ARG A 955 -4.64 -3.57 -18.75
N GLY A 956 -3.39 -3.31 -19.12
CA GLY A 956 -2.82 -1.97 -19.25
C GLY A 956 -3.13 -1.35 -20.61
N TRP A 957 -2.60 -1.93 -21.69
CA TRP A 957 -2.67 -1.35 -23.04
C TRP A 957 -3.88 -1.83 -23.86
N ALA A 958 -4.14 -3.13 -23.98
CA ALA A 958 -5.19 -3.65 -24.86
C ALA A 958 -6.60 -3.22 -24.41
N LYS A 959 -6.82 -3.08 -23.09
CA LYS A 959 -7.99 -2.47 -22.44
C LYS A 959 -8.28 -1.02 -22.88
N LEU A 960 -7.30 -0.29 -23.44
CA LEU A 960 -7.54 1.06 -23.97
C LEU A 960 -8.41 1.04 -25.25
N TYR A 961 -8.49 -0.10 -25.94
CA TYR A 961 -9.27 -0.32 -27.15
C TYR A 961 -10.58 -1.10 -26.86
N PRO A 962 -11.62 -0.94 -27.70
CA PRO A 962 -12.81 -1.80 -27.67
C PRO A 962 -12.50 -3.29 -27.85
N GLU A 963 -13.34 -4.17 -27.30
CA GLU A 963 -13.20 -5.64 -27.40
C GLU A 963 -13.22 -6.18 -28.84
N THR A 964 -13.85 -5.44 -29.75
CA THR A 964 -13.95 -5.79 -31.18
C THR A 964 -12.79 -5.25 -32.03
N ASP A 965 -11.89 -4.44 -31.45
CA ASP A 965 -10.82 -3.76 -32.19
C ASP A 965 -9.68 -4.72 -32.61
N PRO A 966 -9.20 -4.68 -33.87
CA PRO A 966 -8.05 -5.47 -34.30
C PRO A 966 -6.78 -5.22 -33.48
N SER A 967 -6.56 -3.97 -33.05
CA SER A 967 -5.38 -3.55 -32.28
C SER A 967 -5.30 -4.30 -30.94
N ARG A 968 -6.46 -4.52 -30.31
CA ARG A 968 -6.56 -5.28 -29.06
C ARG A 968 -6.12 -6.73 -29.23
N LYS A 969 -6.64 -7.39 -30.27
CA LYS A 969 -6.32 -8.80 -30.57
C LYS A 969 -4.86 -9.00 -30.93
N LEU A 970 -4.23 -8.01 -31.57
CA LEU A 970 -2.80 -8.02 -31.84
C LEU A 970 -1.97 -7.96 -30.55
N LEU A 971 -2.34 -7.11 -29.58
CA LEU A 971 -1.68 -7.03 -28.28
C LEU A 971 -1.85 -8.32 -27.47
N GLU A 972 -3.04 -8.90 -27.46
CA GLU A 972 -3.34 -10.20 -26.83
C GLU A 972 -2.57 -11.37 -27.50
N GLN A 973 -2.30 -11.29 -28.81
CA GLN A 973 -1.43 -12.24 -29.54
C GLN A 973 0.06 -12.07 -29.19
N VAL A 974 0.54 -10.83 -29.00
CA VAL A 974 1.91 -10.57 -28.53
C VAL A 974 2.09 -11.12 -27.12
N GLU A 975 1.20 -10.77 -26.19
CA GLU A 975 1.22 -11.24 -24.80
C GLU A 975 1.26 -12.77 -24.68
N SER A 976 0.47 -13.47 -25.48
CA SER A 976 0.34 -14.93 -25.40
C SER A 976 1.48 -15.72 -26.05
N SER A 977 2.32 -15.07 -26.87
CA SER A 977 3.37 -15.74 -27.68
C SER A 977 4.81 -15.24 -27.42
N TYR A 978 4.99 -14.11 -26.74
CA TYR A 978 6.32 -13.54 -26.45
C TYR A 978 6.90 -14.08 -25.15
N TYR A 979 8.22 -13.92 -25.01
CA TYR A 979 8.96 -14.14 -23.77
C TYR A 979 9.38 -12.78 -23.20
N LEU A 980 9.23 -12.61 -21.89
CA LEU A 980 9.91 -11.57 -21.11
C LEU A 980 11.35 -12.02 -20.88
N VAL A 981 12.32 -11.11 -21.06
CA VAL A 981 13.75 -11.41 -20.99
C VAL A 981 14.46 -10.33 -20.17
N SER A 982 15.23 -10.77 -19.18
CA SER A 982 16.22 -9.96 -18.46
C SER A 982 17.62 -10.31 -18.95
N LEU A 983 18.40 -9.32 -19.41
CA LEU A 983 19.78 -9.47 -19.87
C LEU A 983 20.70 -8.54 -19.08
N VAL A 984 21.79 -9.09 -18.53
CA VAL A 984 22.83 -8.37 -17.78
C VAL A 984 24.19 -8.59 -18.45
N ASP A 985 24.97 -7.52 -18.63
CA ASP A 985 26.40 -7.60 -18.93
C ASP A 985 27.20 -7.45 -17.63
N ASN A 986 27.98 -8.48 -17.31
CA ASN A 986 28.78 -8.50 -16.09
C ASN A 986 30.13 -7.79 -16.24
N ASP A 987 30.59 -7.49 -17.46
CA ASP A 987 31.77 -6.65 -17.69
C ASP A 987 31.35 -5.15 -17.72
N TYR A 988 31.12 -4.61 -16.53
CA TYR A 988 30.80 -3.19 -16.33
C TYR A 988 31.96 -2.22 -16.66
N ILE A 989 33.13 -2.74 -17.09
CA ILE A 989 34.35 -1.97 -17.35
C ILE A 989 34.58 -1.83 -18.87
N HIS A 990 34.34 -2.89 -19.64
CA HIS A 990 34.64 -2.97 -21.08
C HIS A 990 33.51 -3.59 -21.93
N GLY A 991 32.40 -4.04 -21.31
CA GLY A 991 31.27 -4.66 -21.98
C GLY A 991 30.48 -3.70 -22.90
N ASP A 992 29.85 -4.29 -23.91
CA ASP A 992 28.88 -3.63 -24.79
C ASP A 992 27.68 -4.57 -24.94
N LEU A 993 26.75 -4.48 -23.98
CA LEU A 993 25.49 -5.24 -23.99
C LEU A 993 24.74 -5.12 -25.33
N PHE A 994 24.84 -3.96 -26.01
CA PHE A 994 24.16 -3.73 -27.28
C PHE A 994 24.87 -4.40 -28.48
N ALA A 995 26.11 -4.91 -28.31
CA ALA A 995 26.82 -5.65 -29.35
C ALA A 995 26.09 -6.93 -29.79
N VAL A 996 25.49 -7.67 -28.84
CA VAL A 996 24.81 -8.94 -29.13
C VAL A 996 23.63 -8.77 -30.11
N PHE A 997 22.99 -7.60 -30.11
CA PHE A 997 21.85 -7.27 -30.96
C PHE A 997 22.23 -6.71 -32.34
N LYS A 998 23.52 -6.45 -32.64
CA LYS A 998 23.91 -5.80 -33.91
C LYS A 998 23.60 -6.67 -35.13
N ASP A 999 23.84 -7.97 -35.01
CA ASP A 999 23.69 -8.98 -36.06
C ASP A 999 22.35 -9.77 -36.02
N ILE A 1000 21.33 -9.26 -35.32
CA ILE A 1000 19.98 -9.86 -35.22
C ILE A 1000 18.93 -8.91 -35.81
#